data_AF-A0A8H3UI27-F1
#
_entry.id   AF-A0A8H3UI27-F1
#
_cell.length_a   1.000
_cell.length_b   1.000
_cell.length_c   1.000
_cell.angle_alpha   90.00
_cell.angle_beta   90.00
_cell.angle_gamma   90.00
#
_symmetry.space_group_name_H-M   'P 1'
#
loop_
_entity.id
_entity.type
_entity.pdbx_description
1 polymer ?
#
loop_
_entity_poly.entity_id
_entity_poly.type
_entity_poly.pdbx_seq_one_letter_code
_entity_poly.pdbx_strand_id
1 'polypeptide(L)'
;MMEESSTIQRVATWNSSVSLSKKPLIRKNPKNKPPSRDMRLYLPAWQTNPCRIYEILIGDALASEVINPRGYPIIGSVPDIPDELGWIKFSDWGKEFGPIYQCNLAGTNHVWISSDQIARDLLSKKAAIYSDRPHIPALLDDNRSSGQYLPLMSKNELWSRQRKFANTIMRDSEKNQFHQYPETESIRMCAELMRDPSQYNHIQESFISRVTCRLAWGRSEASDELKERARELLIGVSPTGSMINKLPFLMSLPDWLSPAKAWERKRARTERRFFEIMQGQVRTDMLKSDTPSSQKASWMSIFLGSKDGFSFSHDLEGAYAVGMHGIAGALTIAAVMQGFCLAMCYYPQYLDMLQEELDGVCGDRMPTNADKASLPLLRAIIKETIRWRPPVPTGIPHFLTQDDEYNGFHIPKGSVIHPLEWAISRDPEIYPDPETFNPLRWIDPSFPTFKGPLTQYPSIVNMSQFGYGRRTCQGMTVTEADLIAGIGSMAWLFDISKQSPEEKRQKRARGIMMNLKATISNEELVTGMSEHSDDEHEEGGFEGLRIGAFPAPTAAERMEEYEEMQRREAERKAKEEAVDPTLRFTKLLIAKPTPFTFHMTVRSEKRAELVDELFAEKLAQGEFPESKTYWGEKSGQPEEFGWVAT
;
A
#
# COMPACT_ATOMS: atom_id res chain seq x y z
N MET A 1 -42.22 27.04 26.12
CA MET A 1 -42.84 27.37 27.42
C MET A 1 -42.27 26.37 28.42
N MET A 2 -41.15 26.77 29.03
CA MET A 2 -40.98 27.11 30.47
C MET A 2 -40.95 25.85 31.34
N GLU A 3 -40.07 25.58 32.30
CA GLU A 3 -38.91 26.25 32.98
C GLU A 3 -38.25 25.11 33.81
N GLU A 4 -36.94 24.89 33.75
CA GLU A 4 -35.89 25.33 34.72
C GLU A 4 -35.99 24.87 36.20
N SER A 5 -34.95 24.16 36.65
CA SER A 5 -34.09 24.43 37.84
C SER A 5 -33.24 23.16 38.13
N SER A 6 -31.91 23.09 37.96
CA SER A 6 -30.77 23.77 38.60
C SER A 6 -30.59 23.46 40.10
N THR A 7 -29.48 22.78 40.46
CA THR A 7 -28.71 23.06 41.68
C THR A 7 -27.26 22.57 41.52
N ILE A 8 -26.35 23.48 41.84
CA ILE A 8 -24.88 23.47 41.75
C ILE A 8 -24.29 23.02 43.10
N GLN A 9 -23.14 22.33 43.08
CA GLN A 9 -22.18 22.34 44.20
C GLN A 9 -20.76 22.67 43.68
N ARG A 10 -20.21 23.81 44.15
CA ARG A 10 -18.78 24.15 44.23
C ARG A 10 -18.30 23.76 45.65
N VAL A 11 -17.05 23.43 45.94
CA VAL A 11 -15.86 24.29 46.21
C VAL A 11 -14.75 23.27 46.63
N ALA A 12 -13.50 23.30 46.18
CA ALA A 12 -12.43 24.12 46.77
C ALA A 12 -11.15 24.13 45.92
N THR A 13 -10.62 25.33 45.73
CA THR A 13 -9.29 25.67 45.23
C THR A 13 -8.33 25.86 46.39
N TRP A 14 -7.03 25.61 46.18
CA TRP A 14 -5.96 26.21 46.98
C TRP A 14 -4.75 26.54 46.09
N ASN A 15 -4.39 27.83 46.11
CA ASN A 15 -3.24 28.45 45.46
C ASN A 15 -2.22 28.80 46.57
N SER A 16 -0.92 28.69 46.29
CA SER A 16 0.02 29.78 46.62
C SER A 16 1.39 29.54 46.00
N SER A 17 1.83 30.60 45.31
CA SER A 17 3.17 30.91 44.83
C SER A 17 4.02 31.54 45.95
N VAL A 18 5.36 31.50 45.83
CA VAL A 18 6.32 32.61 46.06
C VAL A 18 7.76 32.14 45.77
N SER A 19 8.51 32.96 45.03
CA SER A 19 9.94 32.88 44.76
C SER A 19 10.81 33.47 45.88
N LEU A 20 12.09 33.09 46.00
CA LEU A 20 13.26 33.99 45.94
C LEU A 20 14.60 33.29 46.24
N SER A 21 15.65 33.85 45.63
CA SER A 21 17.07 33.47 45.63
C SER A 21 17.81 33.57 46.98
N LYS A 22 18.90 32.78 47.14
CA LYS A 22 20.29 33.22 47.46
C LYS A 22 21.20 32.03 47.88
N LYS A 23 22.41 31.93 47.28
CA LYS A 23 23.63 31.26 47.83
C LYS A 23 24.27 32.19 48.91
N PRO A 24 25.31 31.83 49.74
CA PRO A 24 26.44 30.93 49.41
C PRO A 24 27.27 30.26 50.58
N LEU A 25 28.39 29.59 50.20
CA LEU A 25 29.71 29.35 50.87
C LEU A 25 29.99 28.17 51.87
N ILE A 26 30.91 27.28 51.41
CA ILE A 26 32.18 26.75 52.01
C ILE A 26 32.19 25.93 53.32
N ARG A 27 32.73 24.68 53.26
CA ARG A 27 33.96 24.23 53.99
C ARG A 27 34.47 22.83 53.58
N LYS A 28 35.81 22.69 53.58
CA LYS A 28 36.68 21.57 53.15
C LYS A 28 37.12 20.69 54.35
N ASN A 29 37.13 19.35 54.13
CA ASN A 29 38.10 18.28 54.53
C ASN A 29 38.55 18.09 56.00
N PRO A 30 39.35 17.05 56.38
CA PRO A 30 39.58 15.66 55.85
C PRO A 30 39.71 14.56 56.97
N LYS A 31 39.69 13.26 56.62
CA LYS A 31 40.50 12.20 57.29
C LYS A 31 40.86 11.00 56.36
N ASN A 32 42.15 10.99 55.97
CA ASN A 32 43.13 9.89 55.76
C ASN A 32 42.80 8.50 56.39
N LYS A 33 43.23 7.30 55.93
CA LYS A 33 44.40 6.80 55.13
C LYS A 33 44.25 5.25 54.81
N PRO A 34 45.21 4.50 54.18
CA PRO A 34 45.01 3.48 53.11
C PRO A 34 45.39 2.02 53.51
N PRO A 35 45.45 1.02 52.58
CA PRO A 35 46.69 0.65 51.84
C PRO A 35 46.48 0.13 50.37
N SER A 36 47.24 0.60 49.37
CA SER A 36 48.39 -0.01 48.62
C SER A 36 48.17 -1.21 47.64
N ARG A 37 48.43 -0.93 46.35
CA ARG A 37 49.08 -1.72 45.24
C ARG A 37 48.52 -3.11 44.90
N ASP A 38 48.22 -3.49 43.64
CA ASP A 38 48.71 -3.11 42.31
C ASP A 38 47.67 -3.49 41.24
N MET A 39 47.87 -2.97 40.01
CA MET A 39 47.47 -3.54 38.71
C MET A 39 46.39 -2.81 37.88
N ARG A 40 46.91 -2.12 36.84
CA ARG A 40 46.36 -1.89 35.48
C ARG A 40 45.02 -1.14 35.32
N LEU A 41 45.17 0.13 34.91
CA LEU A 41 44.28 0.97 34.09
C LEU A 41 43.01 0.30 33.56
N TYR A 42 41.88 0.58 34.22
CA TYR A 42 40.55 0.63 33.61
C TYR A 42 39.83 1.83 34.23
N LEU A 43 39.64 2.90 33.45
CA LEU A 43 38.75 4.01 33.81
C LEU A 43 37.38 3.76 33.17
N PRO A 44 36.27 3.80 33.94
CA PRO A 44 34.92 3.73 33.40
C PRO A 44 34.50 5.12 32.89
N ALA A 45 34.20 5.23 31.60
CA ALA A 45 33.61 6.43 31.02
C ALA A 45 32.13 6.51 31.41
N TRP A 46 31.83 7.36 32.38
CA TRP A 46 30.46 7.77 32.71
C TRP A 46 30.01 8.87 31.75
N GLN A 47 28.92 8.58 31.04
CA GLN A 47 27.83 9.49 30.67
C GLN A 47 28.23 10.94 30.35
N THR A 48 28.78 11.14 29.15
CA THR A 48 28.55 12.39 28.42
C THR A 48 27.36 12.18 27.48
N ASN A 49 26.28 12.89 27.79
CA ASN A 49 25.04 12.93 27.01
C ASN A 49 25.36 13.41 25.58
N PRO A 50 25.13 12.61 24.51
CA PRO A 50 25.48 13.02 23.13
C PRO A 50 24.71 14.25 22.64
N CYS A 51 23.54 14.53 23.24
CA CYS A 51 22.63 15.57 22.75
C CYS A 51 23.17 17.01 22.84
N ARG A 52 24.15 17.31 23.69
CA ARG A 52 24.66 18.70 23.83
C ARG A 52 25.78 19.07 22.85
N ILE A 53 26.44 18.08 22.26
CA ILE A 53 27.48 18.32 21.24
C ILE A 53 26.83 18.42 19.85
N TYR A 54 25.69 17.77 19.64
CA TYR A 54 24.89 17.94 18.41
C TYR A 54 24.19 19.31 18.32
N GLU A 55 23.69 19.89 19.41
CA GLU A 55 23.06 21.22 19.39
C GLU A 55 24.04 22.35 19.02
N ILE A 56 25.32 22.23 19.38
CA ILE A 56 26.33 23.27 19.11
C ILE A 56 26.93 23.11 17.70
N LEU A 57 26.90 21.91 17.11
CA LEU A 57 27.39 21.67 15.75
C LEU A 57 26.31 21.83 14.67
N ILE A 58 25.02 21.73 15.01
CA ILE A 58 23.90 21.95 14.08
C ILE A 58 23.50 23.44 14.00
N GLY A 59 23.75 24.22 15.06
CA GLY A 59 23.34 25.63 15.13
C GLY A 59 24.05 26.56 14.13
N ASP A 60 25.33 26.32 13.82
CA ASP A 60 26.15 27.21 13.00
C ASP A 60 26.50 26.64 11.61
N ALA A 61 26.13 25.40 11.31
CA ALA A 61 26.45 24.74 10.03
C ALA A 61 25.31 24.77 8.98
N LEU A 62 24.08 25.14 9.34
CA LEU A 62 22.92 25.12 8.43
C LEU A 62 22.77 26.37 7.53
N ALA A 63 23.74 27.28 7.54
CA ALA A 63 23.90 28.28 6.48
C ALA A 63 24.65 27.73 5.25
N SER A 64 25.07 26.45 5.26
CA SER A 64 25.60 25.76 4.09
C SER A 64 24.47 25.46 3.11
N GLU A 65 24.61 25.97 1.89
CA GLU A 65 23.81 25.67 0.70
C GLU A 65 23.14 24.28 0.76
N VAL A 66 21.80 24.24 0.88
CA VAL A 66 21.03 22.99 0.93
C VAL A 66 21.35 22.17 -0.33
N ILE A 67 22.13 21.11 -0.17
CA ILE A 67 22.54 20.23 -1.26
C ILE A 67 21.33 19.39 -1.64
N ASN A 68 20.87 19.53 -2.88
CA ASN A 68 19.72 18.80 -3.42
C ASN A 68 20.16 17.97 -4.62
N PRO A 69 19.40 16.90 -4.98
CA PRO A 69 19.61 16.19 -6.23
C PRO A 69 19.71 17.16 -7.42
N ARG A 70 20.81 17.07 -8.17
CA ARG A 70 20.96 17.83 -9.41
C ARG A 70 20.01 17.24 -10.46
N GLY A 71 19.40 18.11 -11.25
CA GLY A 71 18.50 17.72 -12.33
C GLY A 71 19.00 18.22 -13.68
N TYR A 72 18.56 17.58 -14.75
CA TYR A 72 18.79 18.03 -16.11
C TYR A 72 17.96 19.29 -16.41
N PRO A 73 18.39 20.16 -17.33
CA PRO A 73 17.57 21.27 -17.78
C PRO A 73 16.18 20.79 -18.23
N ILE A 74 15.13 21.54 -17.86
CA ILE A 74 13.71 21.29 -18.20
C ILE A 74 13.09 20.06 -17.51
N ILE A 75 13.69 18.88 -17.63
CA ILE A 75 13.11 17.62 -17.13
C ILE A 75 13.49 17.30 -15.68
N GLY A 76 14.46 18.02 -15.10
CA GLY A 76 14.87 17.84 -13.71
C GLY A 76 15.46 16.45 -13.46
N SER A 77 15.13 15.83 -12.34
CA SER A 77 15.64 14.52 -11.92
C SER A 77 14.78 13.34 -12.42
N VAL A 78 13.84 13.58 -13.34
CA VAL A 78 13.00 12.51 -13.92
C VAL A 78 13.82 11.34 -14.49
N PRO A 79 14.93 11.54 -15.24
CA PRO A 79 15.74 10.44 -15.77
C PRO A 79 16.41 9.58 -14.70
N ASP A 80 16.63 10.14 -13.51
CA ASP A 80 17.31 9.44 -12.41
C ASP A 80 16.36 8.57 -11.58
N ILE A 81 15.04 8.67 -11.82
CA ILE A 81 14.01 7.94 -11.10
C ILE A 81 13.65 6.68 -11.90
N PRO A 82 13.93 5.48 -11.34
CA PRO A 82 13.56 4.23 -11.98
C PRO A 82 12.05 4.12 -12.20
N ASP A 83 11.64 3.40 -13.25
CA ASP A 83 10.23 3.13 -13.52
C ASP A 83 9.60 2.16 -12.53
N GLU A 84 10.40 1.30 -11.90
CA GLU A 84 9.99 0.37 -10.85
C GLU A 84 10.68 0.72 -9.54
N LEU A 85 9.99 0.57 -8.40
CA LEU A 85 10.58 0.79 -7.07
C LEU A 85 11.18 2.20 -6.86
N GLY A 86 10.66 3.24 -7.55
CA GLY A 86 11.20 4.60 -7.45
C GLY A 86 11.29 5.17 -6.02
N TRP A 87 10.49 4.67 -5.08
CA TRP A 87 10.59 5.03 -3.66
C TRP A 87 11.92 4.63 -3.00
N ILE A 88 12.62 3.62 -3.52
CA ILE A 88 13.97 3.27 -3.08
C ILE A 88 14.93 4.40 -3.43
N LYS A 89 14.85 4.90 -4.67
CA LYS A 89 15.67 6.03 -5.12
C LYS A 89 15.43 7.28 -4.27
N PHE A 90 14.17 7.58 -3.95
CA PHE A 90 13.84 8.68 -3.04
C PHE A 90 14.38 8.46 -1.62
N SER A 91 14.37 7.21 -1.13
CA SER A 91 14.94 6.87 0.17
C SER A 91 16.46 7.03 0.20
N ASP A 92 17.14 6.61 -0.86
CA ASP A 92 18.59 6.74 -0.97
C ASP A 92 19.02 8.21 -1.05
N TRP A 93 18.26 9.06 -1.75
CA TRP A 93 18.47 10.51 -1.70
C TRP A 93 18.22 11.10 -0.31
N GLY A 94 17.28 10.56 0.47
CA GLY A 94 17.12 10.95 1.87
C GLY A 94 18.34 10.63 2.75
N LYS A 95 19.08 9.57 2.43
CA LYS A 95 20.35 9.25 3.12
C LYS A 95 21.49 10.17 2.67
N GLU A 96 21.49 10.59 1.40
CA GLU A 96 22.53 11.43 0.80
C GLU A 96 22.38 12.92 1.15
N PHE A 97 21.16 13.45 1.04
CA PHE A 97 20.86 14.89 1.16
C PHE A 97 20.22 15.26 2.50
N GLY A 98 19.87 14.27 3.32
CA GLY A 98 19.28 14.46 4.64
C GLY A 98 17.77 14.21 4.70
N PRO A 99 17.19 14.35 5.90
CA PRO A 99 15.83 13.88 6.21
C PRO A 99 14.70 14.69 5.54
N ILE A 100 15.06 15.81 4.91
CA ILE A 100 14.21 16.64 4.06
C ILE A 100 15.06 17.16 2.90
N TYR A 101 14.60 16.95 1.67
CA TYR A 101 15.27 17.44 0.47
C TYR A 101 14.25 17.76 -0.63
N GLN A 102 14.66 18.53 -1.64
CA GLN A 102 13.82 18.91 -2.77
C GLN A 102 14.42 18.49 -4.11
N CYS A 103 13.59 18.04 -5.05
CA CYS A 103 13.99 17.74 -6.42
C CYS A 103 12.98 18.31 -7.42
N ASN A 104 13.47 18.78 -8.56
CA ASN A 104 12.61 19.21 -9.66
C ASN A 104 12.19 18.01 -10.51
N LEU A 105 10.89 17.81 -10.69
CA LEU A 105 10.34 16.82 -11.63
C LEU A 105 9.58 17.56 -12.72
N ALA A 106 10.23 17.71 -13.89
CA ALA A 106 9.68 18.39 -15.07
C ALA A 106 8.97 19.74 -14.76
N GLY A 107 9.64 20.62 -14.00
CA GLY A 107 9.12 21.95 -13.66
C GLY A 107 8.33 22.03 -12.36
N THR A 108 8.04 20.91 -11.68
CA THR A 108 7.38 20.91 -10.37
C THR A 108 8.40 20.68 -9.25
N ASN A 109 8.33 21.45 -8.16
CA ASN A 109 9.17 21.22 -6.99
C ASN A 109 8.56 20.11 -6.11
N HIS A 110 9.31 19.04 -5.89
CA HIS A 110 8.91 17.93 -5.02
C HIS A 110 9.80 17.91 -3.79
N VAL A 111 9.21 17.95 -2.60
CA VAL A 111 9.89 17.88 -1.31
C VAL A 111 9.61 16.52 -0.71
N TRP A 112 10.66 15.78 -0.38
CA TRP A 112 10.57 14.45 0.21
C TRP A 112 10.99 14.50 1.67
N ILE A 113 10.20 13.88 2.53
CA ILE A 113 10.41 13.85 3.98
C ILE A 113 10.58 12.39 4.41
N SER A 114 11.74 12.05 4.97
CA SER A 114 12.07 10.69 5.42
C SER A 114 12.04 10.50 6.94
N SER A 115 11.73 11.56 7.71
CA SER A 115 11.57 11.52 9.18
C SER A 115 10.11 11.69 9.62
N ASP A 116 9.64 10.82 10.52
CA ASP A 116 8.29 10.91 11.14
C ASP A 116 8.09 12.25 11.86
N GLN A 117 9.13 12.74 12.55
CA GLN A 117 9.05 13.98 13.32
C GLN A 117 8.85 15.21 12.41
N ILE A 118 9.60 15.29 11.30
CA ILE A 118 9.44 16.36 10.31
C ILE A 118 8.05 16.29 9.68
N ALA A 119 7.58 15.08 9.33
CA ALA A 119 6.24 14.89 8.77
C ALA A 119 5.14 15.34 9.75
N ARG A 120 5.28 15.07 11.06
CA ARG A 120 4.35 15.58 12.08
C ARG A 120 4.39 17.10 12.18
N ASP A 121 5.56 17.70 12.18
CA ASP A 121 5.70 19.15 12.29
C ASP A 121 5.05 19.89 11.12
N LEU A 122 5.31 19.44 9.89
CA LEU A 122 4.79 20.09 8.69
C LEU A 122 3.34 19.68 8.41
N LEU A 123 3.06 18.39 8.31
CA LEU A 123 1.77 17.89 7.82
C LEU A 123 0.67 17.85 8.88
N SER A 124 1.04 17.79 10.17
CA SER A 124 0.08 17.82 11.29
C SER A 124 0.01 19.19 11.97
N LYS A 125 1.13 19.70 12.51
CA LYS A 125 1.11 20.98 13.27
C LYS A 125 0.87 22.18 12.34
N LYS A 126 1.49 22.20 11.16
CA LYS A 126 1.27 23.23 10.13
C LYS A 126 0.23 22.83 9.06
N ALA A 127 -0.72 21.95 9.40
CA ALA A 127 -1.74 21.46 8.46
C ALA A 127 -2.58 22.58 7.78
N ALA A 128 -2.62 23.80 8.31
CA ALA A 128 -3.29 24.92 7.65
C ALA A 128 -2.74 25.20 6.24
N ILE A 129 -1.43 25.06 6.05
CA ILE A 129 -0.76 25.36 4.77
C ILE A 129 -0.23 24.10 4.06
N TYR A 130 -0.02 22.99 4.77
CA TYR A 130 0.49 21.72 4.22
C TYR A 130 -0.57 20.66 3.90
N SER A 131 -1.86 20.92 4.15
CA SER A 131 -2.89 19.88 3.94
C SER A 131 -3.63 19.98 2.60
N ASP A 132 -3.18 20.78 1.65
CA ASP A 132 -3.82 20.81 0.32
C ASP A 132 -3.35 19.64 -0.56
N ARG A 133 -3.93 19.50 -1.76
CA ARG A 133 -3.59 18.43 -2.71
C ARG A 133 -3.11 18.98 -4.05
N PRO A 134 -2.07 18.38 -4.66
CA PRO A 134 -1.61 18.79 -5.97
C PRO A 134 -2.63 18.37 -7.05
N HIS A 135 -2.58 19.04 -8.19
CA HIS A 135 -3.26 18.58 -9.39
C HIS A 135 -2.56 17.32 -9.92
N ILE A 136 -3.32 16.33 -10.36
CA ILE A 136 -2.82 15.08 -10.95
C ILE A 136 -3.04 15.14 -12.46
N PRO A 137 -1.97 15.35 -13.26
CA PRO A 137 -2.11 15.57 -14.70
C PRO A 137 -2.73 14.41 -15.48
N ALA A 138 -2.58 13.18 -15.00
CA ALA A 138 -3.13 12.00 -15.67
C ALA A 138 -4.67 11.92 -15.65
N LEU A 139 -5.34 12.70 -14.81
CA LEU A 139 -6.80 12.74 -14.71
C LEU A 139 -7.37 13.84 -15.61
N LEU A 140 -8.46 13.55 -16.31
CA LEU A 140 -9.11 14.54 -17.19
C LEU A 140 -9.91 15.58 -16.40
N ASP A 141 -10.63 15.13 -15.38
CA ASP A 141 -11.32 16.01 -14.44
C ASP A 141 -10.34 16.42 -13.33
N ASP A 142 -10.35 17.71 -12.94
CA ASP A 142 -9.46 18.18 -11.88
C ASP A 142 -9.81 17.52 -10.54
N ASN A 143 -8.94 16.63 -10.07
CA ASN A 143 -9.09 15.89 -8.82
C ASN A 143 -9.33 16.81 -7.61
N ARG A 144 -8.89 18.06 -7.68
CA ARG A 144 -9.01 19.02 -6.58
C ARG A 144 -10.43 19.52 -6.39
N SER A 145 -11.23 19.57 -7.45
CA SER A 145 -12.55 20.23 -7.47
C SER A 145 -13.67 19.44 -8.12
N SER A 146 -13.42 18.25 -8.67
CA SER A 146 -14.47 17.46 -9.36
C SER A 146 -15.48 16.79 -8.43
N GLY A 147 -15.17 16.65 -7.14
CA GLY A 147 -16.00 15.89 -6.20
C GLY A 147 -15.85 14.37 -6.33
N GLN A 148 -14.93 13.89 -7.18
CA GLN A 148 -14.81 12.47 -7.48
C GLN A 148 -13.91 11.72 -6.50
N TYR A 149 -12.81 12.32 -6.05
CA TYR A 149 -11.73 11.61 -5.36
C TYR A 149 -11.42 12.19 -3.97
N LEU A 150 -12.22 11.88 -2.94
CA LEU A 150 -12.07 12.43 -1.58
C LEU A 150 -10.62 12.51 -1.04
N PRO A 151 -9.79 11.45 -1.15
CA PRO A 151 -8.41 11.51 -0.66
C PRO A 151 -7.52 12.51 -1.40
N LEU A 152 -7.86 12.85 -2.65
CA LEU A 152 -7.09 13.65 -3.60
C LEU A 152 -7.67 15.07 -3.82
N MET A 153 -8.80 15.40 -3.18
CA MET A 153 -9.43 16.71 -3.28
C MET A 153 -8.73 17.80 -2.45
N SER A 154 -8.69 18.99 -3.02
CA SER A 154 -8.35 20.22 -2.29
C SER A 154 -9.41 20.55 -1.25
N LYS A 155 -9.07 21.39 -0.28
CA LYS A 155 -10.04 21.83 0.73
C LYS A 155 -11.06 22.78 0.10
N ASN A 156 -12.28 22.30 -0.09
CA ASN A 156 -13.43 23.07 -0.55
C ASN A 156 -14.72 22.53 0.12
N GLU A 157 -15.88 23.01 -0.32
CA GLU A 157 -17.18 22.57 0.21
C GLU A 157 -17.45 21.08 -0.08
N LEU A 158 -17.09 20.59 -1.28
CA LEU A 158 -17.21 19.18 -1.67
C LEU A 158 -16.44 18.28 -0.71
N TRP A 159 -15.16 18.61 -0.48
CA TRP A 159 -14.30 17.88 0.44
C TRP A 159 -14.87 17.88 1.85
N SER A 160 -15.35 19.03 2.34
CA SER A 160 -15.85 19.16 3.71
C SER A 160 -17.09 18.30 3.95
N ARG A 161 -18.04 18.29 3.02
CA ARG A 161 -19.25 17.46 3.13
C ARG A 161 -18.99 15.98 2.94
N GLN A 162 -18.14 15.60 1.97
CA GLN A 162 -17.76 14.20 1.79
C GLN A 162 -16.97 13.67 2.98
N ARG A 163 -16.08 14.47 3.58
CA ARG A 163 -15.36 14.10 4.81
C ARG A 163 -16.32 13.92 5.98
N LYS A 164 -17.35 14.77 6.10
CA LYS A 164 -18.42 14.62 7.11
C LYS A 164 -19.20 13.33 6.88
N PHE A 165 -19.60 13.04 5.65
CA PHE A 165 -20.28 11.79 5.27
C PHE A 165 -19.43 10.57 5.59
N ALA A 166 -18.16 10.58 5.19
CA ALA A 166 -17.17 9.55 5.49
C ALA A 166 -17.06 9.25 6.99
N ASN A 167 -16.98 10.28 7.84
CA ASN A 167 -16.98 10.08 9.30
C ASN A 167 -18.26 9.40 9.80
N THR A 168 -19.42 9.76 9.24
CA THR A 168 -20.69 9.13 9.62
C THR A 168 -20.73 7.65 9.23
N ILE A 169 -20.36 7.30 8.00
CA ILE A 169 -20.39 5.90 7.55
C ILE A 169 -19.38 5.04 8.30
N MET A 170 -18.18 5.55 8.60
CA MET A 170 -17.18 4.79 9.37
C MET A 170 -17.67 4.52 10.80
N ARG A 171 -18.24 5.53 11.47
CA ARG A 171 -18.80 5.37 12.82
C ARG A 171 -19.99 4.40 12.83
N ASP A 172 -20.84 4.46 11.81
CA ASP A 172 -21.97 3.53 11.69
C ASP A 172 -21.49 2.10 11.48
N SER A 173 -20.54 1.88 10.58
CA SER A 173 -19.94 0.56 10.35
C SER A 173 -19.27 0.02 11.62
N GLU A 174 -18.48 0.82 12.34
CA GLU A 174 -17.85 0.41 13.60
C GLU A 174 -18.87 0.06 14.69
N LYS A 175 -19.91 0.89 14.86
CA LYS A 175 -21.00 0.65 15.83
C LYS A 175 -21.69 -0.69 15.57
N ASN A 176 -21.87 -1.05 14.30
CA ASN A 176 -22.49 -2.30 13.87
C ASN A 176 -21.48 -3.44 13.69
N GLN A 177 -20.24 -3.30 14.18
CA GLN A 177 -19.17 -4.30 14.06
C GLN A 177 -18.97 -4.76 12.59
N PHE A 178 -19.06 -3.82 11.66
CA PHE A 178 -18.96 -4.05 10.21
C PHE A 178 -19.92 -5.13 9.70
N HIS A 179 -21.05 -5.34 10.41
CA HIS A 179 -22.07 -6.35 10.13
C HIS A 179 -21.52 -7.78 10.01
N GLN A 180 -20.36 -8.06 10.64
CA GLN A 180 -19.64 -9.34 10.55
C GLN A 180 -19.27 -9.74 9.11
N TYR A 181 -19.18 -8.76 8.19
CA TYR A 181 -18.76 -9.02 6.83
C TYR A 181 -17.32 -9.53 6.73
N PRO A 182 -16.34 -9.04 7.51
CA PRO A 182 -14.99 -9.60 7.51
C PRO A 182 -14.97 -11.10 7.87
N GLU A 183 -15.68 -11.50 8.92
CA GLU A 183 -15.80 -12.91 9.34
C GLU A 183 -16.51 -13.75 8.28
N THR A 184 -17.62 -13.25 7.74
CA THR A 184 -18.39 -13.95 6.69
C THR A 184 -17.56 -14.20 5.44
N GLU A 185 -16.84 -13.19 4.95
CA GLU A 185 -16.00 -13.33 3.76
C GLU A 185 -14.70 -14.12 4.04
N SER A 186 -14.25 -14.20 5.30
CA SER A 186 -13.08 -15.01 5.67
C SER A 186 -13.34 -16.50 5.51
N ILE A 187 -14.57 -16.96 5.76
CA ILE A 187 -15.02 -18.34 5.49
C ILE A 187 -14.88 -18.63 4.00
N ARG A 188 -15.45 -17.75 3.15
CA ARG A 188 -15.36 -17.87 1.69
C ARG A 188 -13.92 -17.87 1.19
N MET A 189 -13.09 -16.96 1.70
CA MET A 189 -11.67 -16.90 1.39
C MET A 189 -10.95 -18.20 1.73
N CYS A 190 -11.17 -18.76 2.93
CA CYS A 190 -10.55 -20.01 3.35
C CYS A 190 -10.98 -21.18 2.46
N ALA A 191 -12.28 -21.30 2.15
CA ALA A 191 -12.79 -22.33 1.25
C ALA A 191 -12.23 -22.20 -0.18
N GLU A 192 -12.08 -20.98 -0.70
CA GLU A 192 -11.45 -20.72 -2.00
C GLU A 192 -9.94 -21.09 -1.97
N LEU A 193 -9.22 -20.76 -0.90
CA LEU A 193 -7.80 -21.10 -0.73
C LEU A 193 -7.57 -22.61 -0.54
N MET A 194 -8.47 -23.33 0.13
CA MET A 194 -8.41 -24.79 0.25
C MET A 194 -8.53 -25.48 -1.12
N ARG A 195 -9.32 -24.91 -2.04
CA ARG A 195 -9.54 -25.46 -3.38
C ARG A 195 -8.37 -25.15 -4.33
N ASP A 196 -7.93 -23.90 -4.35
CA ASP A 196 -6.81 -23.48 -5.20
C ASP A 196 -5.93 -22.41 -4.52
N PRO A 197 -4.93 -22.83 -3.72
CA PRO A 197 -4.02 -21.90 -3.06
C PRO A 197 -3.12 -21.14 -4.04
N SER A 198 -3.01 -21.57 -5.30
CA SER A 198 -2.19 -20.85 -6.30
C SER A 198 -2.80 -19.49 -6.67
N GLN A 199 -4.11 -19.32 -6.47
CA GLN A 199 -4.86 -18.09 -6.73
C GLN A 199 -4.88 -17.13 -5.52
N TYR A 200 -4.01 -17.32 -4.53
CA TYR A 200 -4.04 -16.55 -3.27
C TYR A 200 -4.12 -15.03 -3.47
N ASN A 201 -3.43 -14.46 -4.46
CA ASN A 201 -3.50 -13.01 -4.72
C ASN A 201 -4.92 -12.58 -5.09
N HIS A 202 -5.52 -13.26 -6.07
CA HIS A 202 -6.88 -12.97 -6.51
C HIS A 202 -7.88 -13.19 -5.37
N ILE A 203 -7.74 -14.29 -4.63
CA ILE A 203 -8.64 -14.65 -3.52
C ILE A 203 -8.57 -13.62 -2.38
N GLN A 204 -7.37 -13.14 -2.02
CA GLN A 204 -7.20 -12.11 -0.99
C GLN A 204 -7.71 -10.74 -1.45
N GLU A 205 -7.50 -10.36 -2.71
CA GLU A 205 -8.13 -9.16 -3.28
C GLU A 205 -9.66 -9.28 -3.28
N SER A 206 -10.19 -10.45 -3.67
CA SER A 206 -11.63 -10.73 -3.68
C SER A 206 -12.22 -10.70 -2.28
N PHE A 207 -11.53 -11.23 -1.27
CA PHE A 207 -11.95 -11.16 0.13
C PHE A 207 -12.25 -9.71 0.52
N ILE A 208 -11.27 -8.82 0.40
CA ILE A 208 -11.46 -7.43 0.84
C ILE A 208 -12.45 -6.66 -0.03
N SER A 209 -12.42 -6.91 -1.35
CA SER A 209 -13.34 -6.24 -2.27
C SER A 209 -14.78 -6.65 -2.01
N ARG A 210 -15.06 -7.92 -1.67
CA ARG A 210 -16.39 -8.38 -1.25
C ARG A 210 -16.84 -7.74 0.06
N VAL A 211 -15.99 -7.67 1.08
CA VAL A 211 -16.30 -6.97 2.34
C VAL A 211 -16.66 -5.51 2.05
N THR A 212 -15.84 -4.85 1.25
CA THR A 212 -16.03 -3.44 0.91
C THR A 212 -17.29 -3.22 0.08
N CYS A 213 -17.60 -4.07 -0.89
CA CYS A 213 -18.85 -4.02 -1.66
C CYS A 213 -20.08 -4.16 -0.75
N ARG A 214 -20.02 -5.05 0.26
CA ARG A 214 -21.11 -5.21 1.23
C ARG A 214 -21.31 -3.97 2.07
N LEU A 215 -20.23 -3.36 2.55
CA LEU A 215 -20.33 -2.09 3.28
C LEU A 215 -20.85 -0.96 2.38
N ALA A 216 -20.36 -0.86 1.15
CA ALA A 216 -20.70 0.21 0.22
C ALA A 216 -22.14 0.10 -0.31
N TRP A 217 -22.58 -1.10 -0.70
CA TRP A 217 -23.81 -1.32 -1.46
C TRP A 217 -24.68 -2.48 -0.95
N GLY A 218 -24.31 -3.14 0.15
CA GLY A 218 -25.09 -4.22 0.76
C GLY A 218 -25.01 -5.56 0.01
N ARG A 219 -24.04 -5.72 -0.89
CA ARG A 219 -23.92 -6.85 -1.82
C ARG A 219 -22.46 -7.11 -2.20
N SER A 220 -22.09 -8.31 -2.66
CA SER A 220 -20.68 -8.70 -2.86
C SER A 220 -20.31 -9.01 -4.31
N GLU A 221 -21.30 -9.16 -5.20
CA GLU A 221 -21.12 -9.59 -6.60
C GLU A 221 -20.28 -8.61 -7.44
N ALA A 222 -20.18 -7.35 -7.00
CA ALA A 222 -19.44 -6.30 -7.69
C ALA A 222 -17.92 -6.30 -7.40
N SER A 223 -17.44 -7.30 -6.64
CA SER A 223 -16.06 -7.34 -6.14
C SER A 223 -15.00 -7.29 -7.25
N ASP A 224 -15.15 -8.08 -8.31
CA ASP A 224 -14.17 -8.12 -9.40
C ASP A 224 -14.10 -6.82 -10.18
N GLU A 225 -15.27 -6.24 -10.44
CA GLU A 225 -15.40 -4.94 -11.08
C GLU A 225 -14.79 -3.82 -10.23
N LEU A 226 -15.04 -3.81 -8.91
CA LEU A 226 -14.47 -2.83 -8.00
C LEU A 226 -12.94 -2.88 -7.97
N LYS A 227 -12.35 -4.08 -7.95
CA LYS A 227 -10.89 -4.26 -8.03
C LYS A 227 -10.32 -3.67 -9.31
N GLU A 228 -10.99 -3.89 -10.43
CA GLU A 228 -10.51 -3.37 -11.71
C GLU A 228 -10.58 -1.84 -11.76
N ARG A 229 -11.68 -1.24 -11.30
CA ARG A 229 -11.79 0.23 -11.17
C ARG A 229 -10.72 0.81 -10.24
N ALA A 230 -10.45 0.13 -9.13
CA ALA A 230 -9.38 0.53 -8.21
C ALA A 230 -7.99 0.45 -8.88
N ARG A 231 -7.70 -0.63 -9.61
CA ARG A 231 -6.43 -0.84 -10.30
C ARG A 231 -6.19 0.21 -11.39
N GLU A 232 -7.20 0.48 -12.23
CA GLU A 232 -7.08 1.49 -13.29
C GLU A 232 -6.85 2.89 -12.72
N LEU A 233 -7.56 3.26 -11.64
CA LEU A 233 -7.35 4.56 -10.98
C LEU A 233 -5.95 4.66 -10.39
N LEU A 234 -5.47 3.63 -9.70
CA LEU A 234 -4.15 3.62 -9.06
C LEU A 234 -3.00 3.82 -10.06
N ILE A 235 -3.11 3.30 -11.28
CA ILE A 235 -2.14 3.55 -12.35
C ILE A 235 -2.09 5.05 -12.70
N GLY A 236 -3.24 5.71 -12.77
CA GLY A 236 -3.35 7.13 -13.09
C GLY A 236 -2.88 8.06 -11.96
N VAL A 237 -3.19 7.75 -10.70
CA VAL A 237 -2.92 8.66 -9.57
C VAL A 237 -1.56 8.46 -8.90
N SER A 238 -0.89 7.34 -9.18
CA SER A 238 0.44 7.07 -8.61
C SER A 238 1.48 8.08 -9.13
N PRO A 239 2.29 8.72 -8.26
CA PRO A 239 3.37 9.62 -8.67
C PRO A 239 4.40 8.96 -9.60
N THR A 240 4.60 7.65 -9.46
CA THR A 240 5.55 6.86 -10.27
C THR A 240 4.86 6.00 -11.34
N GLY A 241 3.52 5.89 -11.31
CA GLY A 241 2.78 4.98 -12.18
C GLY A 241 2.55 5.49 -13.60
N SER A 242 1.95 6.67 -13.75
CA SER A 242 1.67 7.26 -15.06
C SER A 242 2.81 8.14 -15.52
N MET A 243 3.32 7.92 -16.74
CA MET A 243 4.31 8.78 -17.38
C MET A 243 3.82 10.24 -17.47
N ILE A 244 2.51 10.43 -17.58
CA ILE A 244 1.88 11.75 -17.63
C ILE A 244 2.10 12.55 -16.34
N ASN A 245 2.19 11.88 -15.18
CA ASN A 245 2.47 12.56 -13.93
C ASN A 245 3.93 13.06 -13.87
N LYS A 246 4.85 12.38 -14.57
CA LYS A 246 6.26 12.78 -14.70
C LYS A 246 6.46 13.83 -15.80
N LEU A 247 5.67 13.77 -16.88
CA LEU A 247 5.76 14.64 -18.06
C LEU A 247 4.38 15.25 -18.39
N PRO A 248 3.91 16.25 -17.62
CA PRO A 248 2.54 16.77 -17.73
C PRO A 248 2.18 17.35 -19.10
N PHE A 249 3.17 17.87 -19.85
CA PHE A 249 2.97 18.44 -21.19
C PHE A 249 2.41 17.44 -22.21
N LEU A 250 2.51 16.13 -21.95
CA LEU A 250 1.90 15.09 -22.80
C LEU A 250 0.36 15.16 -22.80
N MET A 251 -0.26 15.78 -21.80
CA MET A 251 -1.71 16.06 -21.78
C MET A 251 -2.08 17.29 -22.60
N SER A 252 -1.13 18.09 -23.06
CA SER A 252 -1.39 19.18 -23.99
C SER A 252 -1.46 18.71 -25.45
N LEU A 253 -1.04 17.47 -25.74
CA LEU A 253 -1.09 16.90 -27.09
C LEU A 253 -2.54 16.74 -27.57
N PRO A 254 -2.82 16.92 -28.88
CA PRO A 254 -4.13 16.64 -29.46
C PRO A 254 -4.62 15.22 -29.16
N ASP A 255 -5.93 15.02 -29.11
CA ASP A 255 -6.54 13.76 -28.70
C ASP A 255 -6.09 12.55 -29.52
N TRP A 256 -5.91 12.72 -30.83
CA TRP A 256 -5.47 11.66 -31.74
C TRP A 256 -4.01 11.23 -31.53
N LEU A 257 -3.22 12.02 -30.78
CA LEU A 257 -1.80 11.75 -30.49
C LEU A 257 -1.57 11.37 -29.02
N SER A 258 -2.60 11.36 -28.17
CA SER A 258 -2.48 11.08 -26.74
C SER A 258 -3.24 9.81 -26.32
N PRO A 259 -2.59 8.62 -26.39
CA PRO A 259 -3.16 7.38 -25.88
C PRO A 259 -3.61 7.47 -24.41
N ALA A 260 -2.91 8.27 -23.60
CA ALA A 260 -3.23 8.48 -22.20
C ALA A 260 -4.61 9.13 -22.01
N LYS A 261 -4.98 10.11 -22.85
CA LYS A 261 -6.32 10.71 -22.82
C LYS A 261 -7.41 9.70 -23.21
N ALA A 262 -7.15 8.88 -24.23
CA ALA A 262 -8.10 7.85 -24.64
C ALA A 262 -8.33 6.83 -23.52
N TRP A 263 -7.25 6.39 -22.87
CA TRP A 263 -7.30 5.53 -21.68
C TRP A 263 -8.11 6.17 -20.55
N GLU A 264 -7.79 7.40 -20.17
CA GLU A 264 -8.45 8.08 -19.06
C GLU A 264 -9.95 8.34 -19.33
N ARG A 265 -10.33 8.66 -20.58
CA ARG A 265 -11.75 8.76 -20.96
C ARG A 265 -12.49 7.44 -20.79
N LYS A 266 -11.86 6.32 -21.17
CA LYS A 266 -12.45 4.99 -20.99
C LYS A 266 -12.63 4.71 -19.50
N ARG A 267 -11.57 4.85 -18.70
CA ARG A 267 -11.59 4.63 -17.25
C ARG A 267 -12.65 5.49 -16.54
N ALA A 268 -12.65 6.80 -16.78
CA ALA A 268 -13.60 7.72 -16.14
C ALA A 268 -15.05 7.38 -16.50
N ARG A 269 -15.30 6.96 -17.76
CA ARG A 269 -16.64 6.55 -18.20
C ARG A 269 -17.09 5.26 -17.52
N THR A 270 -16.23 4.24 -17.47
CA THR A 270 -16.58 2.94 -16.87
C THR A 270 -16.74 3.05 -15.36
N GLU A 271 -15.88 3.80 -14.67
CA GLU A 271 -16.01 4.10 -13.23
C GLU A 271 -17.30 4.83 -12.91
N ARG A 272 -17.60 5.92 -13.63
CA ARG A 272 -18.86 6.66 -13.47
C ARG A 272 -20.06 5.74 -13.62
N ARG A 273 -20.09 4.98 -14.72
CA ARG A 273 -21.22 4.10 -15.04
C ARG A 273 -21.37 2.99 -14.00
N PHE A 274 -20.26 2.42 -13.51
CA PHE A 274 -20.29 1.44 -12.44
C PHE A 274 -20.92 2.01 -11.16
N PHE A 275 -20.50 3.20 -10.72
CA PHE A 275 -21.08 3.82 -9.52
C PHE A 275 -22.56 4.19 -9.69
N GLU A 276 -22.98 4.65 -10.87
CA GLU A 276 -24.39 4.88 -11.20
C GLU A 276 -25.21 3.58 -11.14
N ILE A 277 -24.67 2.47 -11.68
CA ILE A 277 -25.32 1.15 -11.62
C ILE A 277 -25.48 0.71 -10.16
N MET A 278 -24.42 0.78 -9.36
CA MET A 278 -24.46 0.34 -7.96
C MET A 278 -25.40 1.21 -7.11
N GLN A 279 -25.40 2.53 -7.32
CA GLN A 279 -26.37 3.43 -6.68
C GLN A 279 -27.81 3.09 -7.10
N GLY A 280 -28.05 2.86 -8.39
CA GLY A 280 -29.35 2.49 -8.93
C GLY A 280 -29.88 1.19 -8.33
N GLN A 281 -29.03 0.17 -8.19
CA GLN A 281 -29.39 -1.09 -7.56
C GLN A 281 -29.85 -0.91 -6.12
N VAL A 282 -29.08 -0.18 -5.30
CA VAL A 282 -29.47 0.08 -3.89
C VAL A 282 -30.78 0.86 -3.83
N ARG A 283 -30.99 1.84 -4.72
CA ARG A 283 -32.26 2.57 -4.82
C ARG A 283 -33.42 1.63 -5.17
N THR A 284 -33.25 0.72 -6.12
CA THR A 284 -34.27 -0.27 -6.46
C THR A 284 -34.59 -1.19 -5.29
N ASP A 285 -33.58 -1.65 -4.54
CA ASP A 285 -33.79 -2.48 -3.35
C ASP A 285 -34.56 -1.73 -2.26
N MET A 286 -34.24 -0.45 -2.04
CA MET A 286 -34.95 0.43 -1.11
C MET A 286 -36.44 0.58 -1.44
N LEU A 287 -36.79 0.63 -2.74
CA LEU A 287 -38.17 0.77 -3.19
C LEU A 287 -38.95 -0.55 -3.09
N LYS A 288 -38.28 -1.70 -3.16
CA LYS A 288 -38.89 -3.03 -3.08
C LYS A 288 -39.09 -3.52 -1.63
N SER A 289 -38.39 -2.93 -0.67
CA SER A 289 -38.44 -3.36 0.72
C SER A 289 -39.70 -2.82 1.40
N ASP A 290 -40.68 -3.69 1.67
CA ASP A 290 -41.94 -3.33 2.36
C ASP A 290 -41.70 -2.85 3.82
N THR A 291 -40.54 -3.14 4.41
CA THR A 291 -40.15 -2.65 5.74
C THR A 291 -38.70 -2.14 5.78
N PRO A 292 -38.37 -1.11 6.58
CA PRO A 292 -36.98 -0.65 6.76
C PRO A 292 -36.03 -1.72 7.34
N SER A 293 -36.56 -2.72 8.06
CA SER A 293 -35.81 -3.80 8.70
C SER A 293 -35.35 -4.91 7.75
N SER A 294 -35.97 -5.05 6.57
CA SER A 294 -35.55 -6.03 5.55
C SER A 294 -34.48 -5.51 4.60
N GLN A 295 -34.09 -4.23 4.73
CA GLN A 295 -33.08 -3.61 3.88
C GLN A 295 -31.66 -3.92 4.41
N LYS A 296 -30.77 -4.44 3.55
CA LYS A 296 -29.34 -4.56 3.88
C LYS A 296 -28.74 -3.16 4.07
N ALA A 297 -28.28 -2.86 5.28
CA ALA A 297 -27.62 -1.60 5.60
C ALA A 297 -26.30 -1.47 4.81
N SER A 298 -26.09 -0.30 4.21
CA SER A 298 -24.90 0.05 3.43
C SER A 298 -24.63 1.55 3.47
N TRP A 299 -23.43 1.97 3.10
CA TRP A 299 -23.07 3.38 2.97
C TRP A 299 -23.97 4.09 1.94
N MET A 300 -24.28 3.41 0.83
CA MET A 300 -25.20 3.96 -0.18
C MET A 300 -26.63 4.09 0.35
N SER A 301 -27.12 3.15 1.16
CA SER A 301 -28.45 3.31 1.77
C SER A 301 -28.49 4.45 2.78
N ILE A 302 -27.41 4.67 3.54
CA ILE A 302 -27.29 5.83 4.44
C ILE A 302 -27.35 7.13 3.63
N PHE A 303 -26.62 7.20 2.51
CA PHE A 303 -26.65 8.34 1.61
C PHE A 303 -28.07 8.59 1.06
N LEU A 304 -28.69 7.58 0.43
CA LEU A 304 -30.02 7.68 -0.19
C LEU A 304 -31.15 7.92 0.81
N GLY A 305 -31.03 7.43 2.04
CA GLY A 305 -32.00 7.66 3.12
C GLY A 305 -31.88 9.04 3.78
N SER A 306 -30.75 9.73 3.59
CA SER A 306 -30.47 11.03 4.23
C SER A 306 -30.97 12.18 3.36
N LYS A 307 -32.28 12.48 3.44
CA LYS A 307 -32.93 13.50 2.58
C LYS A 307 -32.26 14.89 2.58
N ASP A 308 -31.66 15.32 3.69
CA ASP A 308 -30.98 16.64 3.79
C ASP A 308 -29.66 16.63 4.61
N GLY A 309 -29.21 15.47 5.10
CA GLY A 309 -28.22 15.40 6.20
C GLY A 309 -26.78 15.83 5.86
N PHE A 310 -26.41 15.77 4.58
CA PHE A 310 -25.03 15.96 4.12
C PHE A 310 -24.85 17.03 3.04
N SER A 311 -25.93 17.62 2.54
CA SER A 311 -25.89 18.73 1.56
C SER A 311 -25.07 18.43 0.30
N PHE A 312 -25.17 17.20 -0.23
CA PHE A 312 -24.59 16.82 -1.52
C PHE A 312 -25.27 17.61 -2.65
N SER A 313 -24.49 18.03 -3.66
CA SER A 313 -25.05 18.88 -4.75
C SER A 313 -25.89 18.11 -5.75
N HIS A 314 -25.58 16.82 -5.96
CA HIS A 314 -26.31 15.93 -6.86
C HIS A 314 -26.02 14.46 -6.53
N ASP A 315 -26.89 13.55 -6.98
CA ASP A 315 -26.79 12.10 -6.74
C ASP A 315 -25.43 11.51 -7.13
N LEU A 316 -24.86 11.97 -8.25
CA LEU A 316 -23.58 11.46 -8.75
C LEU A 316 -22.42 11.76 -7.78
N GLU A 317 -22.48 12.85 -7.02
CA GLU A 317 -21.44 13.14 -6.02
C GLU A 317 -21.50 12.13 -4.88
N GLY A 318 -22.71 11.77 -4.42
CA GLY A 318 -22.87 10.69 -3.45
C GLY A 318 -22.42 9.33 -3.97
N ALA A 319 -22.65 9.06 -5.26
CA ALA A 319 -22.16 7.86 -5.93
C ALA A 319 -20.63 7.78 -5.88
N TYR A 320 -19.93 8.87 -6.20
CA TYR A 320 -18.48 8.96 -6.06
C TYR A 320 -18.02 8.91 -4.60
N ALA A 321 -18.72 9.58 -3.68
CA ALA A 321 -18.36 9.58 -2.26
C ALA A 321 -18.37 8.15 -1.68
N VAL A 322 -19.39 7.34 -1.99
CA VAL A 322 -19.42 5.92 -1.60
C VAL A 322 -18.42 5.11 -2.41
N GLY A 323 -18.40 5.28 -3.73
CA GLY A 323 -17.54 4.55 -4.65
C GLY A 323 -16.05 4.68 -4.33
N MET A 324 -15.60 5.85 -3.87
CA MET A 324 -14.23 6.08 -3.47
C MET A 324 -13.82 5.40 -2.18
N HIS A 325 -14.73 5.27 -1.22
CA HIS A 325 -14.46 4.42 -0.05
C HIS A 325 -14.37 2.95 -0.49
N GLY A 326 -15.20 2.58 -1.48
CA GLY A 326 -15.09 1.32 -2.20
C GLY A 326 -13.69 1.08 -2.77
N ILE A 327 -13.24 1.96 -3.64
CA ILE A 327 -11.93 1.84 -4.33
C ILE A 327 -10.78 1.83 -3.32
N ALA A 328 -10.81 2.69 -2.30
CA ALA A 328 -9.73 2.77 -1.31
C ALA A 328 -9.56 1.47 -0.51
N GLY A 329 -10.67 0.81 -0.17
CA GLY A 329 -10.68 -0.46 0.56
C GLY A 329 -10.35 -1.68 -0.30
N ALA A 330 -10.61 -1.64 -1.61
CA ALA A 330 -10.63 -2.84 -2.46
C ALA A 330 -9.29 -3.56 -2.67
N LEU A 331 -8.14 -2.89 -2.49
CA LEU A 331 -6.82 -3.49 -2.79
C LEU A 331 -5.75 -3.22 -1.73
N THR A 332 -5.82 -2.10 -1.00
CA THR A 332 -4.78 -1.67 -0.05
C THR A 332 -4.54 -2.68 1.06
N ILE A 333 -5.59 -3.36 1.52
CA ILE A 333 -5.57 -4.34 2.61
C ILE A 333 -5.07 -5.70 2.12
N ALA A 334 -5.46 -6.10 0.90
CA ALA A 334 -4.96 -7.32 0.27
C ALA A 334 -3.44 -7.30 0.12
N ALA A 335 -2.84 -6.14 -0.20
CA ALA A 335 -1.39 -5.99 -0.24
C ALA A 335 -0.71 -6.34 1.10
N VAL A 336 -1.36 -6.07 2.23
CA VAL A 336 -0.86 -6.46 3.56
C VAL A 336 -1.00 -7.97 3.76
N MET A 337 -2.10 -8.60 3.34
CA MET A 337 -2.28 -10.06 3.42
C MET A 337 -1.27 -10.82 2.55
N GLN A 338 -0.97 -10.28 1.36
CA GLN A 338 0.07 -10.80 0.47
C GLN A 338 1.46 -10.62 1.10
N GLY A 339 1.71 -9.46 1.72
CA GLY A 339 2.90 -9.18 2.51
C GLY A 339 3.08 -10.12 3.70
N PHE A 340 1.98 -10.53 4.36
CA PHE A 340 2.00 -11.53 5.42
C PHE A 340 2.44 -12.90 4.89
N CYS A 341 1.88 -13.37 3.77
CA CYS A 341 2.31 -14.63 3.15
C CYS A 341 3.81 -14.60 2.83
N LEU A 342 4.29 -13.45 2.33
CA LEU A 342 5.69 -13.24 2.02
C LEU A 342 6.55 -13.27 3.30
N ALA A 343 6.11 -12.60 4.36
CA ALA A 343 6.80 -12.61 5.64
C ALA A 343 6.89 -14.03 6.21
N MET A 344 5.82 -14.82 6.19
CA MET A 344 5.85 -16.20 6.70
C MET A 344 6.79 -17.10 5.89
N CYS A 345 7.02 -16.82 4.61
CA CYS A 345 8.01 -17.55 3.80
C CYS A 345 9.46 -17.25 4.19
N TYR A 346 9.76 -16.05 4.69
CA TYR A 346 11.13 -15.62 5.02
C TYR A 346 11.41 -15.62 6.52
N TYR A 347 10.36 -15.59 7.35
CA TYR A 347 10.39 -15.55 8.80
C TYR A 347 9.39 -16.55 9.41
N PRO A 348 9.55 -17.86 9.09
CA PRO A 348 8.56 -18.89 9.45
C PRO A 348 8.36 -19.04 10.96
N GLN A 349 9.34 -18.67 11.79
CA GLN A 349 9.23 -18.74 13.24
C GLN A 349 8.05 -17.96 13.82
N TYR A 350 7.60 -16.89 13.14
CA TYR A 350 6.45 -16.11 13.61
C TYR A 350 5.11 -16.73 13.24
N LEU A 351 5.06 -17.64 12.25
CA LEU A 351 3.85 -18.39 11.95
C LEU A 351 3.53 -19.35 13.09
N ASP A 352 4.53 -20.10 13.56
CA ASP A 352 4.37 -21.07 14.67
C ASP A 352 3.89 -20.37 15.95
N MET A 353 4.50 -19.23 16.29
CA MET A 353 4.10 -18.43 17.46
C MET A 353 2.67 -17.87 17.31
N LEU A 354 2.30 -17.40 16.12
CA LEU A 354 0.95 -16.92 15.85
C LEU A 354 -0.07 -18.04 15.95
N GLN A 355 0.26 -19.21 15.40
CA GLN A 355 -0.56 -20.40 15.47
C GLN A 355 -0.79 -20.84 16.92
N GLU A 356 0.23 -20.82 17.78
CA GLU A 356 0.08 -21.10 19.21
C GLU A 356 -0.86 -20.11 19.91
N GLU A 357 -0.76 -18.81 19.61
CA GLU A 357 -1.69 -17.79 20.13
C GLU A 357 -3.14 -18.07 19.69
N LEU A 358 -3.34 -18.37 18.40
CA LEU A 358 -4.66 -18.67 17.83
C LEU A 358 -5.23 -19.98 18.39
N ASP A 359 -4.40 -21.01 18.56
CA ASP A 359 -4.81 -22.29 19.11
C ASP A 359 -5.24 -22.12 20.58
N GLY A 360 -4.56 -21.28 21.35
CA GLY A 360 -4.90 -20.98 22.75
C GLY A 360 -6.18 -20.13 22.92
N VAL A 361 -6.42 -19.16 22.04
CA VAL A 361 -7.56 -18.22 22.16
C VAL A 361 -8.81 -18.71 21.43
N CYS A 362 -8.64 -19.26 20.23
CA CYS A 362 -9.74 -19.65 19.35
C CYS A 362 -9.99 -21.16 19.41
N GLY A 363 -8.97 -21.99 19.63
CA GLY A 363 -9.12 -23.44 19.55
C GLY A 363 -9.60 -23.86 18.16
N ASP A 364 -10.72 -24.59 18.08
CA ASP A 364 -11.28 -25.08 16.82
C ASP A 364 -12.32 -24.15 16.18
N ARG A 365 -12.58 -22.97 16.73
CA ARG A 365 -13.44 -21.96 16.06
C ARG A 365 -12.58 -21.01 15.24
N MET A 366 -13.15 -20.46 14.16
CA MET A 366 -12.48 -19.40 13.40
C MET A 366 -12.25 -18.13 14.25
N PRO A 367 -11.13 -17.41 14.05
CA PRO A 367 -10.89 -16.13 14.71
C PRO A 367 -11.92 -15.07 14.30
N THR A 368 -12.30 -14.21 15.24
CA THR A 368 -13.27 -13.12 15.03
C THR A 368 -12.74 -11.80 15.57
N ASN A 369 -13.37 -10.69 15.19
CA ASN A 369 -13.00 -9.38 15.74
C ASN A 369 -13.22 -9.25 17.26
N ALA A 370 -14.09 -10.07 17.85
CA ALA A 370 -14.29 -10.11 19.29
C ALA A 370 -13.03 -10.60 20.04
N ASP A 371 -12.20 -11.42 19.38
CA ASP A 371 -10.97 -11.96 19.94
C ASP A 371 -9.83 -10.96 19.94
N LYS A 372 -9.99 -9.83 19.23
CA LYS A 372 -8.96 -8.84 18.98
C LYS A 372 -8.12 -8.61 20.22
N ALA A 373 -8.72 -8.26 21.36
CA ALA A 373 -8.03 -7.90 22.61
C ALA A 373 -7.05 -8.98 23.11
N SER A 374 -7.39 -10.26 22.88
CA SER A 374 -6.61 -11.44 23.31
C SER A 374 -5.58 -11.91 22.28
N LEU A 375 -5.47 -11.24 21.12
CA LEU A 375 -4.55 -11.61 20.04
C LEU A 375 -3.44 -10.55 19.81
N PRO A 376 -2.61 -10.21 20.83
CA PRO A 376 -1.58 -9.19 20.68
C PRO A 376 -0.51 -9.52 19.63
N LEU A 377 -0.14 -10.79 19.45
CA LEU A 377 0.86 -11.18 18.44
C LEU A 377 0.29 -11.09 17.02
N LEU A 378 -0.96 -11.49 16.79
CA LEU A 378 -1.64 -11.24 15.50
C LEU A 378 -1.63 -9.75 15.16
N ARG A 379 -2.02 -8.88 16.09
CA ARG A 379 -1.99 -7.42 15.88
C ARG A 379 -0.58 -6.91 15.65
N ALA A 380 0.43 -7.50 16.29
CA ALA A 380 1.83 -7.16 16.09
C ALA A 380 2.32 -7.55 14.69
N ILE A 381 1.96 -8.74 14.21
CA ILE A 381 2.27 -9.23 12.85
C ILE A 381 1.61 -8.34 11.79
N ILE A 382 0.34 -7.99 11.98
CA ILE A 382 -0.37 -7.06 11.10
C ILE A 382 0.39 -5.73 11.02
N LYS A 383 0.71 -5.14 12.17
CA LYS A 383 1.41 -3.86 12.25
C LYS A 383 2.81 -3.91 11.64
N GLU A 384 3.56 -4.99 11.90
CA GLU A 384 4.89 -5.19 11.34
C GLU A 384 4.86 -5.41 9.83
N THR A 385 3.83 -6.07 9.30
CA THR A 385 3.67 -6.26 7.85
C THR A 385 3.47 -4.93 7.14
N ILE A 386 2.61 -4.07 7.69
CA ILE A 386 2.39 -2.72 7.15
C ILE A 386 3.67 -1.87 7.24
N ARG A 387 4.44 -1.96 8.33
CA ARG A 387 5.73 -1.27 8.45
C ARG A 387 6.75 -1.78 7.45
N TRP A 388 6.92 -3.10 7.35
CA TRP A 388 7.95 -3.74 6.55
C TRP A 388 7.70 -3.53 5.05
N ARG A 389 6.45 -3.68 4.59
CA ARG A 389 6.04 -3.52 3.18
C ARG A 389 4.81 -2.61 3.08
N PRO A 390 4.98 -1.28 3.21
CA PRO A 390 3.86 -0.34 3.25
C PRO A 390 3.14 -0.26 1.91
N PRO A 391 1.80 -0.47 1.84
CA PRO A 391 1.07 -0.44 0.57
C PRO A 391 1.22 0.87 -0.23
N VAL A 392 1.46 1.99 0.45
CA VAL A 392 1.64 3.33 -0.15
C VAL A 392 3.03 3.88 0.21
N PRO A 393 4.12 3.42 -0.45
CA PRO A 393 5.49 3.63 0.01
C PRO A 393 5.98 5.08 -0.14
N THR A 394 5.35 5.88 -1.01
CA THR A 394 5.65 7.31 -1.17
C THR A 394 4.75 8.22 -0.31
N GLY A 395 3.81 7.64 0.44
CA GLY A 395 2.68 8.39 0.99
C GLY A 395 1.75 8.96 -0.08
N ILE A 396 0.68 9.66 0.35
CA ILE A 396 -0.20 10.41 -0.54
C ILE A 396 0.29 11.87 -0.58
N PRO A 397 0.59 12.44 -1.77
CA PRO A 397 1.17 13.77 -1.88
C PRO A 397 0.33 14.88 -1.25
N HIS A 398 0.99 15.78 -0.55
CA HIS A 398 0.45 17.03 0.00
C HIS A 398 0.89 18.22 -0.88
N PHE A 399 0.23 19.35 -0.75
CA PHE A 399 0.56 20.58 -1.48
C PHE A 399 0.69 21.76 -0.52
N LEU A 400 1.78 22.51 -0.66
CA LEU A 400 2.08 23.67 0.15
C LEU A 400 1.45 24.94 -0.46
N THR A 401 0.57 25.59 0.30
CA THR A 401 -0.20 26.75 -0.20
C THR A 401 0.46 28.11 0.04
N GLN A 402 1.51 28.17 0.86
CA GLN A 402 2.24 29.37 1.24
C GLN A 402 3.71 29.04 1.46
N ASP A 403 4.62 29.97 1.17
CA ASP A 403 6.05 29.81 1.47
C ASP A 403 6.23 29.52 2.97
N ASP A 404 7.18 28.66 3.30
CA ASP A 404 7.51 28.32 4.69
C ASP A 404 9.01 28.06 4.83
N GLU A 405 9.47 28.06 6.07
CA GLU A 405 10.83 27.68 6.43
C GLU A 405 10.79 26.65 7.57
N TYR A 406 11.62 25.62 7.45
CA TYR A 406 11.77 24.58 8.46
C TYR A 406 13.25 24.39 8.80
N ASN A 407 13.67 24.86 9.97
CA ASN A 407 15.07 24.79 10.43
C ASN A 407 16.10 25.30 9.40
N GLY A 408 15.84 26.48 8.80
CA GLY A 408 16.70 27.06 7.74
C GLY A 408 16.45 26.52 6.34
N PHE A 409 15.64 25.46 6.18
CA PHE A 409 15.25 24.92 4.89
C PHE A 409 14.03 25.67 4.33
N HIS A 410 14.25 26.50 3.31
CA HIS A 410 13.16 27.21 2.63
C HIS A 410 12.35 26.26 1.74
N ILE A 411 11.03 26.29 1.88
CA ILE A 411 10.10 25.50 1.08
C ILE A 411 9.16 26.46 0.33
N PRO A 412 9.28 26.59 -1.00
CA PRO A 412 8.47 27.53 -1.75
C PRO A 412 7.03 27.03 -1.86
N LYS A 413 6.07 27.95 -1.86
CA LYS A 413 4.68 27.75 -2.23
C LYS A 413 4.59 27.00 -3.56
N GLY A 414 3.64 26.08 -3.64
CA GLY A 414 3.45 25.25 -4.82
C GLY A 414 4.28 23.96 -4.80
N SER A 415 5.08 23.74 -3.76
CA SER A 415 5.81 22.48 -3.58
C SER A 415 4.85 21.32 -3.29
N VAL A 416 5.12 20.18 -3.92
CA VAL A 416 4.47 18.90 -3.64
C VAL A 416 5.24 18.18 -2.55
N ILE A 417 4.59 17.88 -1.44
CA ILE A 417 5.24 17.36 -0.23
C ILE A 417 4.90 15.87 -0.08
N HIS A 418 5.93 15.03 0.04
CA HIS A 418 5.79 13.57 0.14
C HIS A 418 6.32 13.08 1.48
N PRO A 419 5.46 12.58 2.40
CA PRO A 419 5.92 11.79 3.53
C PRO A 419 6.35 10.42 3.02
N LEU A 420 7.65 10.23 2.81
CA LEU A 420 8.22 9.02 2.22
C LEU A 420 8.12 7.85 3.20
N GLU A 421 6.97 7.20 3.20
CA GLU A 421 6.63 6.13 4.13
C GLU A 421 7.67 5.01 4.14
N TRP A 422 8.22 4.65 2.97
CA TRP A 422 9.27 3.63 2.88
C TRP A 422 10.49 3.95 3.74
N ALA A 423 10.91 5.23 3.76
CA ALA A 423 12.06 5.68 4.55
C ALA A 423 11.67 5.86 6.02
N ILE A 424 10.51 6.46 6.29
CA ILE A 424 10.00 6.68 7.66
C ILE A 424 9.84 5.36 8.41
N SER A 425 9.32 4.32 7.76
CA SER A 425 9.17 2.96 8.31
C SER A 425 10.52 2.23 8.54
N ARG A 426 11.64 2.84 8.15
CA ARG A 426 13.00 2.31 8.26
C ARG A 426 13.94 3.19 9.09
N ASP A 427 13.39 4.15 9.82
CA ASP A 427 14.18 4.94 10.76
C ASP A 427 14.76 4.02 11.85
N PRO A 428 16.08 3.86 11.96
CA PRO A 428 16.70 2.95 12.93
C PRO A 428 16.56 3.42 14.38
N GLU A 429 16.24 4.71 14.62
CA GLU A 429 15.96 5.23 15.97
C GLU A 429 14.59 4.76 16.48
N ILE A 430 13.62 4.65 15.57
CA ILE A 430 12.26 4.18 15.89
C ILE A 430 12.18 2.66 15.76
N TYR A 431 12.83 2.08 14.76
CA TYR A 431 12.76 0.67 14.41
C TYR A 431 14.17 0.04 14.40
N PRO A 432 14.68 -0.41 15.55
CA PRO A 432 15.95 -1.13 15.59
C PRO A 432 15.94 -2.34 14.65
N ASP A 433 16.99 -2.49 13.84
CA ASP A 433 17.07 -3.46 12.74
C ASP A 433 15.85 -3.33 11.78
N PRO A 434 15.76 -2.22 11.02
CA PRO A 434 14.54 -1.85 10.30
C PRO A 434 14.23 -2.73 9.09
N GLU A 435 15.23 -3.38 8.48
CA GLU A 435 15.01 -4.24 7.30
C GLU A 435 14.45 -5.61 7.66
N THR A 436 14.69 -6.06 8.90
CA THR A 436 14.18 -7.32 9.43
C THR A 436 12.71 -7.22 9.81
N PHE A 437 11.93 -8.20 9.37
CA PHE A 437 10.57 -8.39 9.86
C PHE A 437 10.62 -8.94 11.28
N ASN A 438 10.20 -8.15 12.26
CA ASN A 438 10.18 -8.55 13.66
C ASN A 438 8.92 -8.01 14.35
N PRO A 439 7.86 -8.83 14.49
CA PRO A 439 6.64 -8.47 15.21
C PRO A 439 6.87 -8.21 16.70
N LEU A 440 7.88 -8.84 17.32
CA LEU A 440 8.12 -8.74 18.76
C LEU A 440 8.44 -7.32 19.20
N ARG A 441 8.93 -6.46 18.29
CA ARG A 441 9.15 -5.04 18.57
C ARG A 441 7.91 -4.31 19.07
N TRP A 442 6.72 -4.84 18.79
CA TRP A 442 5.45 -4.23 19.20
C TRP A 442 4.92 -4.73 20.55
N ILE A 443 5.46 -5.83 21.08
CA ILE A 443 4.94 -6.51 22.28
C ILE A 443 5.99 -6.73 23.38
N ASP A 444 7.28 -6.62 23.06
CA ASP A 444 8.37 -6.72 24.02
C ASP A 444 8.75 -5.33 24.57
N PRO A 445 8.66 -5.09 25.89
CA PRO A 445 9.02 -3.83 26.54
C PRO A 445 10.45 -3.33 26.31
N SER A 446 11.36 -4.18 25.83
CA SER A 446 12.74 -3.79 25.50
C SER A 446 12.83 -2.89 24.25
N PHE A 447 11.81 -2.87 23.40
CA PHE A 447 11.78 -2.05 22.18
C PHE A 447 11.11 -0.68 22.41
N PRO A 448 11.58 0.39 21.74
CA PRO A 448 10.99 1.73 21.84
C PRO A 448 9.54 1.79 21.31
N THR A 449 9.17 0.82 20.46
CA THR A 449 7.85 0.69 19.84
C THR A 449 6.80 0.05 20.75
N PHE A 450 7.18 -0.50 21.90
CA PHE A 450 6.25 -1.14 22.83
C PHE A 450 5.29 -0.13 23.46
N LYS A 451 4.03 -0.55 23.59
CA LYS A 451 3.02 0.20 24.33
C LYS A 451 2.10 -0.77 25.07
N GLY A 452 1.90 -0.55 26.36
CA GLY A 452 0.92 -1.28 27.18
C GLY A 452 -0.42 -0.54 27.32
N PRO A 453 -1.51 -1.24 27.70
CA PRO A 453 -1.58 -2.69 27.94
C PRO A 453 -1.72 -3.49 26.63
N LEU A 454 -1.28 -4.77 26.65
CA LEU A 454 -1.39 -5.68 25.51
C LEU A 454 -2.83 -6.12 25.19
N THR A 455 -3.81 -5.72 25.99
CA THR A 455 -5.24 -5.87 25.64
C THR A 455 -5.71 -4.81 24.64
N GLN A 456 -4.94 -3.71 24.49
CA GLN A 456 -5.26 -2.59 23.62
C GLN A 456 -4.22 -2.40 22.50
N TYR A 457 -2.95 -2.67 22.79
CA TYR A 457 -1.83 -2.46 21.88
C TYR A 457 -1.11 -3.79 21.57
N PRO A 458 -0.45 -3.92 20.40
CA PRO A 458 -0.39 -2.95 19.32
C PRO A 458 -1.73 -2.78 18.61
N SER A 459 -1.93 -1.60 18.02
CA SER A 459 -3.04 -1.28 17.12
C SER A 459 -2.49 -0.46 15.96
N ILE A 460 -3.13 -0.60 14.80
CA ILE A 460 -2.81 0.20 13.61
C ILE A 460 -3.49 1.59 13.65
N VAL A 461 -4.44 1.80 14.56
CA VAL A 461 -5.11 3.10 14.71
C VAL A 461 -4.10 4.13 15.23
N ASN A 462 -4.00 5.26 14.53
CA ASN A 462 -2.99 6.33 14.74
C ASN A 462 -1.54 5.95 14.35
N MET A 463 -1.36 4.90 13.56
CA MET A 463 -0.07 4.58 12.94
C MET A 463 0.24 5.57 11.82
N SER A 464 1.48 6.07 11.72
CA SER A 464 1.88 7.13 10.76
C SER A 464 1.74 6.70 9.30
N GLN A 465 1.82 5.40 9.04
CA GLN A 465 1.52 4.74 7.76
C GLN A 465 0.11 5.06 7.20
N PHE A 466 -0.81 5.50 8.05
CA PHE A 466 -2.16 5.93 7.67
C PHE A 466 -2.27 7.44 7.44
N GLY A 467 -1.14 8.16 7.39
CA GLY A 467 -1.05 9.58 7.06
C GLY A 467 -1.23 10.52 8.24
N TYR A 468 -1.09 11.82 7.96
CA TYR A 468 -0.87 12.85 8.97
C TYR A 468 -1.99 13.91 9.01
N GLY A 469 -2.20 14.47 10.20
CA GLY A 469 -3.05 15.65 10.42
C GLY A 469 -4.47 15.52 9.86
N ARG A 470 -4.91 16.55 9.13
CA ARG A 470 -6.28 16.63 8.56
C ARG A 470 -6.55 15.59 7.46
N ARG A 471 -5.52 14.88 7.00
CA ARG A 471 -5.58 13.95 5.87
C ARG A 471 -5.33 12.49 6.27
N THR A 472 -5.31 12.19 7.57
CA THR A 472 -5.24 10.81 8.09
C THR A 472 -6.39 9.96 7.56
N CYS A 473 -6.09 8.70 7.26
CA CYS A 473 -7.02 7.70 6.74
C CYS A 473 -8.25 7.57 7.64
N GLN A 474 -9.43 7.46 7.02
CA GLN A 474 -10.69 7.22 7.73
C GLN A 474 -10.99 5.75 7.99
N GLY A 475 -10.41 4.86 7.17
CA GLY A 475 -10.69 3.43 7.19
C GLY A 475 -9.83 2.60 8.15
N MET A 476 -9.11 3.21 9.10
CA MET A 476 -8.20 2.46 9.99
C MET A 476 -8.90 1.34 10.77
N THR A 477 -10.11 1.59 11.27
CA THR A 477 -10.85 0.61 12.08
C THR A 477 -11.41 -0.54 11.24
N VAL A 478 -11.87 -0.26 10.01
CA VAL A 478 -12.29 -1.33 9.08
C VAL A 478 -11.08 -2.15 8.62
N THR A 479 -9.96 -1.51 8.28
CA THR A 479 -8.72 -2.21 7.93
C THR A 479 -8.23 -3.12 9.04
N GLU A 480 -8.31 -2.68 10.30
CA GLU A 480 -7.92 -3.50 11.43
C GLU A 480 -8.81 -4.73 11.55
N ALA A 481 -10.12 -4.55 11.36
CA ALA A 481 -11.08 -5.64 11.43
C ALA A 481 -10.93 -6.66 10.30
N ASP A 482 -10.68 -6.17 9.08
CA ASP A 482 -10.43 -6.99 7.90
C ASP A 482 -9.16 -7.81 8.04
N LEU A 483 -8.08 -7.22 8.56
CA LEU A 483 -6.80 -7.90 8.73
C LEU A 483 -6.83 -8.92 9.87
N ILE A 484 -7.57 -8.66 10.96
CA ILE A 484 -7.76 -9.64 12.03
C ILE A 484 -8.52 -10.85 11.49
N ALA A 485 -9.64 -10.65 10.79
CA ALA A 485 -10.41 -11.75 10.21
C ALA A 485 -9.62 -12.48 9.11
N GLY A 486 -9.01 -11.74 8.18
CA GLY A 486 -8.29 -12.29 7.05
C GLY A 486 -7.00 -13.03 7.44
N ILE A 487 -6.03 -12.32 8.03
CA ILE A 487 -4.74 -12.93 8.41
C ILE A 487 -4.93 -13.94 9.54
N GLY A 488 -5.80 -13.65 10.51
CA GLY A 488 -6.12 -14.59 11.59
C GLY A 488 -6.67 -15.92 11.06
N SER A 489 -7.66 -15.88 10.17
CA SER A 489 -8.24 -17.10 9.58
C SER A 489 -7.24 -17.87 8.71
N MET A 490 -6.39 -17.15 7.96
CA MET A 490 -5.32 -17.78 7.19
C MET A 490 -4.33 -18.54 8.08
N ALA A 491 -3.81 -17.90 9.13
CA ALA A 491 -2.85 -18.53 10.04
C ALA A 491 -3.50 -19.65 10.87
N TRP A 492 -4.79 -19.53 11.19
CA TRP A 492 -5.55 -20.55 11.92
C TRP A 492 -5.72 -21.85 11.11
N LEU A 493 -5.89 -21.75 9.79
CA LEU A 493 -6.18 -22.90 8.91
C LEU A 493 -4.98 -23.46 8.16
N PHE A 494 -4.00 -22.62 7.79
CA PHE A 494 -2.95 -23.00 6.86
C PHE A 494 -1.55 -22.92 7.47
N ASP A 495 -0.69 -23.85 7.05
CA ASP A 495 0.76 -23.71 7.09
C ASP A 495 1.24 -23.03 5.81
N ILE A 496 2.17 -22.08 5.95
CA ILE A 496 2.72 -21.28 4.86
C ILE A 496 4.24 -21.41 4.89
N SER A 497 4.84 -21.87 3.79
CA SER A 497 6.30 -22.03 3.72
C SER A 497 6.87 -21.72 2.33
N LYS A 498 8.14 -21.33 2.31
CA LYS A 498 8.85 -21.03 1.06
C LYS A 498 9.04 -22.29 0.23
N GLN A 499 8.72 -22.23 -1.05
CA GLN A 499 9.05 -23.32 -1.98
C GLN A 499 10.57 -23.43 -2.16
N SER A 500 11.12 -24.65 -2.05
CA SER A 500 12.57 -24.86 -2.18
C SER A 500 13.06 -24.55 -3.60
N PRO A 501 14.33 -24.10 -3.76
CA PRO A 501 14.93 -23.89 -5.09
C PRO A 501 14.97 -25.16 -5.96
N GLU A 502 15.08 -26.33 -5.33
CA GLU A 502 15.19 -27.63 -6.01
C GLU A 502 13.84 -28.04 -6.62
N GLU A 503 12.73 -27.82 -5.92
CA GLU A 503 11.37 -28.02 -6.45
C GLU A 503 11.07 -27.08 -7.62
N LYS A 504 11.56 -25.84 -7.58
CA LYS A 504 11.42 -24.88 -8.69
C LYS A 504 12.17 -25.36 -9.95
N ARG A 505 13.37 -25.92 -9.78
CA ARG A 505 14.16 -26.50 -10.88
C ARG A 505 13.47 -27.74 -11.46
N GLN A 506 12.95 -28.63 -10.62
CA GLN A 506 12.25 -29.85 -11.06
C GLN A 506 10.95 -29.54 -11.82
N LYS A 507 10.13 -28.56 -11.38
CA LYS A 507 8.94 -28.10 -12.12
C LYS A 507 9.31 -27.51 -13.49
N ARG A 508 10.35 -26.67 -13.55
CA ARG A 508 10.83 -26.08 -14.81
C ARG A 508 11.36 -27.14 -15.78
N ALA A 509 12.11 -28.12 -15.27
CA ALA A 509 12.59 -29.25 -16.06
C ALA A 509 11.43 -30.10 -16.61
N ARG A 510 10.40 -30.40 -15.79
CA ARG A 510 9.20 -31.13 -16.22
C ARG A 510 8.38 -30.37 -17.27
N GLY A 511 8.22 -29.05 -17.12
CA GLY A 511 7.53 -28.21 -18.11
C GLY A 511 8.24 -28.14 -19.46
N ILE A 512 9.58 -28.05 -19.44
CA ILE A 512 10.41 -28.13 -20.66
C ILE A 512 10.29 -29.51 -21.30
N MET A 513 10.31 -30.59 -20.52
CA MET A 513 10.16 -31.97 -21.02
C MET A 513 8.77 -32.25 -21.61
N MET A 514 7.70 -31.61 -21.10
CA MET A 514 6.36 -31.71 -21.69
C MET A 514 6.25 -30.95 -23.02
N ASN A 515 6.86 -29.76 -23.13
CA ASN A 515 6.88 -29.00 -24.39
C ASN A 515 7.74 -29.68 -25.47
N LEU A 516 8.85 -30.33 -25.11
CA LEU A 516 9.65 -31.17 -26.01
C LEU A 516 8.91 -32.44 -26.48
N LYS A 517 7.94 -32.93 -25.71
CA LYS A 517 7.05 -34.02 -26.16
C LYS A 517 5.89 -33.52 -27.05
N ALA A 518 5.55 -32.23 -26.98
CA ALA A 518 4.52 -31.59 -27.80
C ALA A 518 5.05 -31.03 -29.13
N THR A 519 6.38 -30.98 -29.30
CA THR A 519 7.02 -30.62 -30.56
C THR A 519 8.00 -31.72 -30.95
N ILE A 520 7.53 -32.67 -31.76
CA ILE A 520 8.22 -33.36 -32.88
C ILE A 520 7.38 -34.60 -33.28
N SER A 521 6.75 -34.54 -34.46
CA SER A 521 6.90 -35.58 -35.49
C SER A 521 7.36 -34.86 -36.76
N ASN A 522 8.65 -34.98 -37.08
CA ASN A 522 9.27 -34.39 -38.27
C ASN A 522 8.88 -35.11 -39.59
N GLU A 523 7.85 -35.97 -39.57
CA GLU A 523 7.37 -36.69 -40.76
C GLU A 523 6.23 -35.95 -41.50
N GLU A 524 5.62 -34.90 -40.93
CA GLU A 524 4.52 -34.17 -41.57
C GLU A 524 4.95 -32.95 -42.42
N LEU A 525 6.25 -32.63 -42.51
CA LEU A 525 6.75 -31.43 -43.20
C LEU A 525 7.36 -31.66 -44.59
N VAL A 526 7.29 -32.87 -45.16
CA VAL A 526 7.92 -33.19 -46.47
C VAL A 526 6.92 -33.57 -47.58
N THR A 527 5.61 -33.53 -47.33
CA THR A 527 4.61 -33.84 -48.38
C THR A 527 3.75 -32.63 -48.70
N GLY A 528 4.17 -31.83 -49.69
CA GLY A 528 3.28 -30.82 -50.25
C GLY A 528 3.93 -29.67 -51.01
N MET A 529 4.76 -29.94 -52.01
CA MET A 529 5.01 -28.97 -53.08
C MET A 529 4.97 -29.68 -54.43
N SER A 530 3.87 -29.51 -55.15
CA SER A 530 3.71 -29.87 -56.57
C SER A 530 3.98 -28.68 -57.47
N GLU A 531 4.45 -29.00 -58.67
CA GLU A 531 4.96 -28.17 -59.77
C GLU A 531 3.92 -27.24 -60.44
N HIS A 532 4.40 -26.07 -60.90
CA HIS A 532 4.27 -25.44 -62.25
C HIS A 532 4.45 -23.90 -62.14
N SER A 533 5.48 -23.30 -62.77
CA SER A 533 5.57 -22.77 -64.17
C SER A 533 4.78 -21.44 -64.31
N ASP A 534 5.23 -20.32 -64.91
CA ASP A 534 6.27 -19.95 -65.88
C ASP A 534 6.63 -18.43 -65.75
N ASP A 535 7.69 -18.00 -66.45
CA ASP A 535 8.02 -16.69 -67.11
C ASP A 535 8.00 -15.34 -66.32
N GLU A 536 8.83 -14.31 -66.53
CA GLU A 536 9.98 -13.94 -67.38
C GLU A 536 10.50 -12.53 -66.90
N HIS A 537 11.74 -12.16 -67.28
CA HIS A 537 12.38 -10.81 -67.27
C HIS A 537 12.84 -10.22 -65.91
N GLU A 538 13.98 -9.56 -65.74
CA GLU A 538 14.99 -8.96 -66.63
C GLU A 538 16.27 -8.69 -65.83
N GLU A 539 17.46 -8.84 -66.44
CA GLU A 539 18.75 -8.43 -65.85
C GLU A 539 18.94 -6.91 -65.96
N GLY A 540 19.29 -6.26 -64.84
CA GLY A 540 19.76 -4.86 -64.80
C GLY A 540 20.84 -4.70 -63.74
N GLY A 541 22.09 -4.56 -64.18
CA GLY A 541 23.26 -4.49 -63.31
C GLY A 541 23.37 -3.22 -62.48
N PHE A 542 24.02 -3.34 -61.32
CA PHE A 542 24.77 -2.25 -60.69
C PHE A 542 25.95 -2.84 -59.90
N GLU A 543 27.14 -2.76 -60.48
CA GLU A 543 28.40 -2.87 -59.75
C GLU A 543 28.55 -1.70 -58.78
N GLY A 544 29.00 -1.97 -57.55
CA GLY A 544 29.69 -0.97 -56.72
C GLY A 544 29.26 -0.86 -55.27
N LEU A 545 29.67 -1.81 -54.41
CA LEU A 545 30.29 -1.51 -53.11
C LEU A 545 30.88 -2.80 -52.49
N ARG A 546 32.20 -3.00 -52.59
CA ARG A 546 32.90 -4.00 -51.78
C ARG A 546 32.98 -3.47 -50.34
N ILE A 547 32.07 -3.91 -49.48
CA ILE A 547 32.24 -3.77 -48.03
C ILE A 547 33.31 -4.79 -47.63
N GLY A 548 34.40 -4.30 -47.00
CA GLY A 548 35.53 -5.14 -46.60
C GLY A 548 35.09 -6.31 -45.72
N ALA A 549 35.49 -7.52 -46.09
CA ALA A 549 35.33 -8.69 -45.24
C ALA A 549 36.22 -8.52 -44.00
N PHE A 550 35.61 -8.29 -42.84
CA PHE A 550 36.32 -8.39 -41.57
C PHE A 550 36.78 -9.85 -41.38
N PRO A 551 38.03 -10.10 -40.96
CA PRO A 551 38.48 -11.46 -40.67
C PRO A 551 37.63 -12.06 -39.55
N ALA A 552 37.18 -13.30 -39.73
CA ALA A 552 36.43 -14.01 -38.70
C ALA A 552 37.30 -14.14 -37.43
N PRO A 553 36.74 -13.93 -36.22
CA PRO A 553 37.49 -14.00 -34.98
C PRO A 553 38.15 -15.38 -34.85
N THR A 554 39.37 -15.39 -34.32
CA THR A 554 40.12 -16.60 -34.03
C THR A 554 39.46 -17.39 -32.89
N ALA A 555 39.83 -18.67 -32.73
CA ALA A 555 39.29 -19.49 -31.65
C ALA A 555 39.63 -18.92 -30.25
N ALA A 556 40.77 -18.24 -30.10
CA ALA A 556 41.15 -17.56 -28.87
C ALA A 556 40.25 -16.36 -28.58
N GLU A 557 39.98 -15.51 -29.59
CA GLU A 557 39.09 -14.35 -29.45
C GLU A 557 37.66 -14.77 -29.11
N ARG A 558 37.15 -15.86 -29.70
CA ARG A 558 35.83 -16.42 -29.33
C ARG A 558 35.77 -16.95 -27.90
N MET A 559 36.87 -17.56 -27.42
CA MET A 559 36.94 -18.05 -26.04
C MET A 559 37.02 -16.90 -25.04
N GLU A 560 37.76 -15.85 -25.35
CA GLU A 560 37.85 -14.65 -24.53
C GLU A 560 36.51 -13.91 -24.46
N GLU A 561 35.80 -13.78 -25.59
CA GLU A 561 34.45 -13.22 -25.65
C GLU A 561 33.43 -14.07 -24.86
N TYR A 562 33.55 -15.39 -24.89
CA TYR A 562 32.74 -16.31 -24.09
C TYR A 562 33.03 -16.17 -22.59
N GLU A 563 34.30 -16.09 -22.18
CA GLU A 563 34.67 -15.89 -20.78
C GLU A 563 34.25 -14.51 -20.26
N GLU A 564 34.33 -13.47 -21.08
CA GLU A 564 33.82 -12.14 -20.74
C GLU A 564 32.30 -12.11 -20.62
N MET A 565 31.58 -12.83 -21.50
CA MET A 565 30.14 -13.04 -21.38
C MET A 565 29.79 -13.75 -20.07
N GLN A 566 30.52 -14.81 -19.71
CA GLN A 566 30.34 -15.54 -18.45
C GLN A 566 30.64 -14.66 -17.22
N ARG A 567 31.68 -13.81 -17.28
CA ARG A 567 31.98 -12.83 -16.22
C ARG A 567 30.87 -11.80 -16.06
N ARG A 568 30.40 -11.21 -17.16
CA ARG A 568 29.27 -10.25 -17.15
C ARG A 568 27.99 -10.91 -16.63
N GLU A 569 27.75 -12.16 -16.99
CA GLU A 569 26.60 -12.91 -16.50
C GLU A 569 26.73 -13.25 -15.01
N ALA A 570 27.92 -13.61 -14.53
CA ALA A 570 28.20 -13.83 -13.11
C ALA A 570 28.08 -12.53 -12.29
N GLU A 571 28.59 -11.41 -12.80
CA GLU A 571 28.42 -10.09 -12.17
C GLU A 571 26.96 -9.64 -12.15
N ARG A 572 26.22 -9.87 -13.24
CA ARG A 572 24.77 -9.63 -13.28
C ARG A 572 24.07 -10.47 -12.22
N LYS A 573 24.40 -11.76 -12.13
CA LYS A 573 23.81 -12.70 -11.17
C LYS A 573 24.16 -12.33 -9.72
N ALA A 574 25.39 -11.91 -9.44
CA ALA A 574 25.82 -11.43 -8.13
C ALA A 574 25.12 -10.12 -7.74
N LYS A 575 24.93 -9.19 -8.69
CA LYS A 575 24.11 -7.98 -8.47
C LYS A 575 22.64 -8.33 -8.24
N GLU A 576 22.11 -9.32 -8.95
CA GLU A 576 20.75 -9.81 -8.76
C GLU A 576 20.53 -10.52 -7.41
N GLU A 577 21.55 -11.24 -6.91
CA GLU A 577 21.55 -11.88 -5.59
C GLU A 577 21.75 -10.88 -4.44
N ALA A 578 22.36 -9.71 -4.70
CA ALA A 578 22.53 -8.63 -3.73
C ALA A 578 21.25 -7.81 -3.45
N VAL A 579 20.24 -7.89 -4.34
CA VAL A 579 18.97 -7.18 -4.15
C VAL A 579 18.07 -8.03 -3.27
N ASP A 580 17.52 -7.43 -2.19
CA ASP A 580 16.56 -8.09 -1.30
C ASP A 580 15.47 -8.79 -2.14
N PRO A 581 15.42 -10.14 -2.11
CA PRO A 581 14.54 -10.92 -2.99
C PRO A 581 13.06 -10.63 -2.72
N THR A 582 12.74 -10.03 -1.58
CA THR A 582 11.39 -9.63 -1.19
C THR A 582 10.92 -8.31 -1.83
N LEU A 583 11.82 -7.56 -2.48
CA LEU A 583 11.47 -6.35 -3.24
C LEU A 583 10.97 -6.66 -4.66
N ARG A 584 11.34 -7.82 -5.21
CA ARG A 584 10.93 -8.26 -6.56
C ARG A 584 9.43 -8.52 -6.70
N PHE A 585 8.69 -8.51 -5.59
CA PHE A 585 7.27 -8.83 -5.57
C PHE A 585 6.36 -7.64 -5.92
N THR A 586 6.91 -6.44 -6.16
CA THR A 586 6.10 -5.22 -6.21
C THR A 586 6.63 -4.20 -7.21
N LYS A 587 5.93 -3.95 -8.33
CA LYS A 587 6.26 -2.81 -9.22
C LYS A 587 5.59 -1.51 -8.74
N LEU A 588 4.34 -1.65 -8.30
CA LEU A 588 3.52 -0.70 -7.57
C LEU A 588 2.77 -1.55 -6.55
N LEU A 589 3.09 -1.42 -5.25
CA LEU A 589 2.69 -2.34 -4.17
C LEU A 589 1.22 -2.79 -4.19
N ILE A 590 0.31 -1.95 -4.71
CA ILE A 590 -1.12 -2.26 -4.82
C ILE A 590 -1.59 -2.46 -6.27
N ALA A 591 -1.02 -1.72 -7.24
CA ALA A 591 -1.55 -1.69 -8.61
C ALA A 591 -1.07 -2.85 -9.50
N LYS A 592 0.14 -3.36 -9.24
CA LYS A 592 0.78 -4.44 -10.02
C LYS A 592 1.59 -5.35 -9.10
N PRO A 593 0.95 -6.06 -8.15
CA PRO A 593 1.64 -7.08 -7.39
C PRO A 593 2.14 -8.16 -8.36
N THR A 594 3.36 -8.64 -8.14
CA THR A 594 3.89 -9.80 -8.90
C THR A 594 3.77 -11.01 -7.98
N PRO A 595 2.83 -11.94 -8.27
CA PRO A 595 2.65 -13.15 -7.49
C PRO A 595 3.96 -13.90 -7.28
N PHE A 596 4.10 -14.52 -6.11
CA PHE A 596 5.21 -15.42 -5.84
C PHE A 596 4.72 -16.81 -5.49
N THR A 597 5.60 -17.78 -5.73
CA THR A 597 5.31 -19.18 -5.50
C THR A 597 5.81 -19.60 -4.12
N PHE A 598 4.91 -20.21 -3.36
CA PHE A 598 5.12 -20.76 -2.03
C PHE A 598 4.18 -21.94 -1.79
N HIS A 599 4.37 -22.66 -0.70
CA HIS A 599 3.51 -23.75 -0.28
C HIS A 599 2.49 -23.25 0.73
N MET A 600 1.22 -23.56 0.50
CA MET A 600 0.12 -23.34 1.44
C MET A 600 -0.65 -24.64 1.58
N THR A 601 -0.73 -25.18 2.79
CA THR A 601 -1.39 -26.46 3.07
C THR A 601 -2.25 -26.35 4.32
N VAL A 602 -3.38 -27.06 4.34
CA VAL A 602 -4.23 -27.15 5.52
C VAL A 602 -3.46 -27.83 6.66
N ARG A 603 -3.48 -27.23 7.85
CA ARG A 603 -2.78 -27.77 9.05
C ARG A 603 -3.65 -28.66 9.94
N SER A 604 -4.97 -28.60 9.76
CA SER A 604 -5.93 -29.40 10.53
C SER A 604 -7.14 -29.79 9.68
N GLU A 605 -7.34 -31.09 9.47
CA GLU A 605 -8.49 -31.63 8.72
C GLU A 605 -9.82 -31.24 9.37
N LYS A 606 -9.91 -31.31 10.71
CA LYS A 606 -11.10 -30.88 11.46
C LYS A 606 -11.48 -29.42 11.20
N ARG A 607 -10.48 -28.54 11.09
CA ARG A 607 -10.73 -27.11 10.79
C ARG A 607 -11.15 -26.90 9.34
N ALA A 608 -10.59 -27.67 8.41
CA ALA A 608 -11.02 -27.66 7.01
C ALA A 608 -12.47 -28.14 6.86
N GLU A 609 -12.86 -29.22 7.53
CA GLU A 609 -14.24 -29.72 7.55
C GLU A 609 -15.20 -28.63 8.09
N LEU A 610 -14.84 -27.96 9.19
CA LEU A 610 -15.62 -26.85 9.72
C LEU A 610 -15.79 -25.71 8.70
N VAL A 611 -14.73 -25.36 7.96
CA VAL A 611 -14.80 -24.31 6.94
C VAL A 611 -15.71 -24.71 5.79
N ASP A 612 -15.66 -25.96 5.35
CA ASP A 612 -16.56 -26.47 4.30
C ASP A 612 -18.03 -26.50 4.77
N GLU A 613 -18.29 -26.89 6.01
CA GLU A 613 -19.63 -26.84 6.63
C GLU A 613 -20.18 -25.41 6.69
N LEU A 614 -19.39 -24.48 7.25
CA LEU A 614 -19.75 -23.06 7.33
C LEU A 614 -19.94 -22.45 5.93
N PHE A 615 -19.10 -22.86 4.97
CA PHE A 615 -19.20 -22.40 3.60
C PHE A 615 -20.52 -22.86 2.96
N ALA A 616 -20.86 -24.14 3.11
CA ALA A 616 -22.11 -24.70 2.61
C ALA A 616 -23.34 -24.04 3.27
N GLU A 617 -23.29 -23.79 4.57
CA GLU A 617 -24.35 -23.10 5.31
C GLU A 617 -24.58 -21.68 4.75
N LYS A 618 -23.51 -20.90 4.60
CA LYS A 618 -23.59 -19.53 4.07
C LYS A 618 -24.02 -19.49 2.61
N LEU A 619 -23.57 -20.46 1.81
CA LEU A 619 -24.03 -20.61 0.43
C LEU A 619 -25.54 -20.89 0.38
N ALA A 620 -26.05 -21.79 1.23
CA ALA A 620 -27.47 -22.09 1.33
C ALA A 620 -28.32 -20.90 1.83
N GLN A 621 -27.73 -20.03 2.66
CA GLN A 621 -28.34 -18.76 3.09
C GLN A 621 -28.33 -17.67 2.00
N GLY A 622 -27.71 -17.93 0.84
CA GLY A 622 -27.56 -16.94 -0.22
C GLY A 622 -26.52 -15.86 0.09
N GLU A 623 -25.66 -16.08 1.09
CA GLU A 623 -24.62 -15.12 1.45
C GLU A 623 -23.43 -15.15 0.49
N PHE A 624 -23.22 -16.20 -0.30
CA PHE A 624 -22.09 -16.26 -1.25
C PHE A 624 -22.54 -16.24 -2.72
N PRO A 625 -23.08 -15.10 -3.20
CA PRO A 625 -23.40 -14.98 -4.62
C PRO A 625 -22.12 -14.98 -5.46
N GLU A 626 -22.24 -15.44 -6.70
CA GLU A 626 -21.17 -15.37 -7.70
C GLU A 626 -20.90 -13.93 -8.14
N SER A 627 -19.67 -13.67 -8.58
CA SER A 627 -19.30 -12.37 -9.15
C SER A 627 -20.11 -12.05 -10.40
N LYS A 628 -20.50 -10.79 -10.56
CA LYS A 628 -21.17 -10.27 -11.75
C LYS A 628 -20.18 -9.57 -12.66
N THR A 629 -20.38 -9.75 -13.96
CA THR A 629 -19.61 -9.02 -14.98
C THR A 629 -20.40 -7.85 -15.54
N TYR A 630 -19.73 -6.71 -15.67
CA TYR A 630 -20.34 -5.44 -16.02
C TYR A 630 -20.06 -5.02 -17.48
N TRP A 631 -19.08 -5.62 -18.15
CA TRP A 631 -18.64 -5.26 -19.53
C TRP A 631 -18.40 -6.51 -20.42
N GLY A 632 -18.59 -6.40 -21.74
CA GLY A 632 -18.42 -7.48 -22.73
C GLY A 632 -17.43 -7.18 -23.86
N GLU A 633 -16.97 -8.21 -24.60
CA GLU A 633 -15.95 -8.06 -25.67
C GLU A 633 -16.51 -7.63 -27.04
N LYS A 634 -17.81 -7.72 -27.27
CA LYS A 634 -18.38 -7.26 -28.55
C LYS A 634 -18.75 -5.78 -28.47
N SER A 635 -17.94 -5.00 -29.17
CA SER A 635 -18.18 -3.63 -29.66
C SER A 635 -17.79 -2.47 -28.72
N GLY A 636 -17.08 -1.51 -29.30
CA GLY A 636 -16.85 -0.17 -28.74
C GLY A 636 -18.12 0.68 -28.65
N GLN A 637 -19.25 0.08 -28.30
CA GLN A 637 -20.53 0.71 -27.94
C GLN A 637 -21.02 0.05 -26.64
N PRO A 638 -21.65 0.81 -25.72
CA PRO A 638 -22.08 0.29 -24.43
C PRO A 638 -23.36 -0.53 -24.60
N GLU A 639 -23.25 -1.84 -24.82
CA GLU A 639 -24.36 -2.75 -24.54
C GLU A 639 -24.40 -3.09 -23.04
N GLU A 640 -25.61 -3.08 -22.49
CA GLU A 640 -25.91 -3.51 -21.13
C GLU A 640 -25.46 -4.97 -20.93
N PHE A 641 -24.55 -5.15 -19.96
CA PHE A 641 -24.24 -6.41 -19.27
C PHE A 641 -23.95 -7.65 -20.13
N GLY A 642 -22.67 -8.04 -20.24
CA GLY A 642 -22.30 -9.41 -20.58
C GLY A 642 -20.87 -9.65 -21.08
N TRP A 643 -20.02 -10.16 -20.19
CA TRP A 643 -18.83 -11.03 -20.33
C TRP A 643 -18.01 -11.13 -21.63
N VAL A 644 -16.69 -11.33 -21.46
CA VAL A 644 -16.00 -12.59 -21.85
C VAL A 644 -14.95 -12.95 -20.80
N ALA A 645 -14.83 -14.25 -20.53
CA ALA A 645 -13.77 -14.86 -19.73
C ALA A 645 -12.63 -15.31 -20.64
N THR A 646 -11.40 -14.89 -20.34
CA THR A 646 -10.16 -15.66 -20.55
C THR A 646 -9.09 -15.18 -19.59
#